data_AF-A0A3C1BHG5-F1
#
_entry.id   AF-A0A3C1BHG5-F1
#
_cell.length_a   1.000
_cell.length_b   1.000
_cell.length_c   1.000
_cell.angle_alpha   90.00
_cell.angle_beta   90.00
_cell.angle_gamma   90.00
#
_symmetry.space_group_name_H-M   'P 1'
#
loop_
_entity.id
_entity.type
_entity.pdbx_description
1 polymer ?
#
loop_
_entity_poly.entity_id
_entity_poly.type
_entity_poly.pdbx_seq_one_letter_code
_entity_poly.pdbx_strand_id
1 'polypeptide(L)'
;MKQVITWHERGDIVVFCCETLKKEWEKHRENELKSIELILKKHQKDLKISKLFEKAPDIGDAELTAADKLLKSQIEAIDKLLAECRQVRDEKPAASRMWEHRGQRKAPFHLKITSDNDAVILFSVLDEIAKGGDQELTFLSTNHTDYAAPGDKLHIHPDISAPYTTININYYSSLAEAIKGLIELGLPSGKQLVKRNKDVKELIIIDRKATIVSQLTSYLEKRFSDIRFLPKKLFCLHSPFIIAPAYDPRERPFTLTTDNQELYDLFSGLATQSTQLLGSGTTTQEDESKDVRDILQLLRGNLVHSISFKDGRALELPFIRGTDCTCEICTYRTLNFSEAFNKVNNLPAAGKPTLKIAYAYYLLGKMNPAIATLKQVAAEAQESRKWLTFYIAKYNLTLLAKLVKFGIAPAERDENLISELLAVPLDDVLTISTTESLADILEYLKEGNFMDKAREKIKDLVARIKDDQIDQNTGWTDNTRALLDVYFETIYFIEENYIMVDNFYEVSRITEYFTDGLFASYASRKNLGGKLLHFTDAIVESLIAFGKQDDILKFRSRYKVKVAKYESENGQRAFINQFLNLVDSYLPAVEHYMNQGGEGHQTFWPKYRRMFHNSLAMAGILEVSLEDVQAIANRLLPFLNVEKHFQAYEMSKSLSYFIRNNAYMLETRHLEGFLKYAFGPHSMDQEELILTIYNISRSSKLNLQIDTEQWEQLQATYLINENLSKGQGTVNDICMLYEVLPEKERKDEIAKFLTYNLKTNFNGQIYYWAVVNDIIKPSTRMTIKYEAEMIELASKGCQPRIFESGFYKDHRIDEFINFSFRYKKPLSPALVSEIIKLDEYYRWISDIENFNYDHFDPDWLFAHLTTYYKSKFGQSKALKDWLRKHTFNSNDPRMGQLYIQIYTKASKVS
;
A
#
# COMPACT_ATOMS: atom_id res chain seq x y z
N MET A 1 29.53 0.76 -12.07
CA MET A 1 30.51 1.83 -12.37
C MET A 1 31.27 2.31 -11.14
N LYS A 2 30.63 2.92 -10.12
CA LYS A 2 31.32 3.37 -8.88
C LYS A 2 32.29 2.33 -8.29
N GLN A 3 31.87 1.07 -8.23
CA GLN A 3 32.73 -0.03 -7.75
C GLN A 3 34.04 -0.19 -8.54
N VAL A 4 33.96 -0.12 -9.88
CA VAL A 4 35.11 -0.28 -10.78
C VAL A 4 36.07 0.89 -10.62
N ILE A 5 35.53 2.11 -10.49
CA ILE A 5 36.34 3.31 -10.22
C ILE A 5 37.06 3.17 -8.89
N THR A 6 36.37 2.73 -7.83
CA THR A 6 36.99 2.51 -6.53
C THR A 6 38.13 1.49 -6.59
N TRP A 7 37.95 0.38 -7.32
CA TRP A 7 39.01 -0.61 -7.51
C TRP A 7 40.20 -0.03 -8.28
N HIS A 8 39.94 0.77 -9.33
CA HIS A 8 40.98 1.43 -10.12
C HIS A 8 41.78 2.45 -9.29
N GLU A 9 41.09 3.33 -8.55
CA GLU A 9 41.71 4.36 -7.69
C GLU A 9 42.59 3.77 -6.58
N ARG A 10 42.30 2.54 -6.14
CA ARG A 10 43.09 1.82 -5.13
C ARG A 10 44.24 1.00 -5.72
N GLY A 11 44.30 0.87 -7.04
CA GLY A 11 45.22 -0.04 -7.72
C GLY A 11 44.85 -1.51 -7.55
N ASP A 12 43.61 -1.82 -7.14
CA ASP A 12 43.11 -3.21 -7.08
C ASP A 12 42.92 -3.79 -8.49
N ILE A 13 42.60 -2.91 -9.46
CA ILE A 13 42.56 -3.23 -10.90
C ILE A 13 43.29 -2.16 -11.69
N VAL A 14 43.73 -2.51 -12.90
CA VAL A 14 44.25 -1.57 -13.88
C VAL A 14 43.30 -1.55 -15.08
N VAL A 15 42.72 -0.39 -15.38
CA VAL A 15 41.93 -0.21 -16.60
C VAL A 15 42.87 0.16 -17.74
N PHE A 16 42.76 -0.55 -18.86
CA PHE A 16 43.48 -0.24 -20.09
C PHE A 16 42.58 0.54 -21.05
N CYS A 17 43.15 1.51 -21.75
CA CYS A 17 42.47 2.23 -22.82
C CYS A 17 43.40 2.43 -24.00
N CYS A 18 42.90 2.11 -25.18
CA CYS A 18 43.55 2.39 -26.44
C CYS A 18 42.86 3.59 -27.11
N GLU A 19 43.54 4.19 -28.09
CA GLU A 19 43.06 5.36 -28.81
C GLU A 19 41.74 5.07 -29.54
N THR A 20 41.58 3.85 -30.04
CA THR A 20 40.32 3.39 -30.66
C THR A 20 39.15 3.38 -29.67
N LEU A 21 39.36 2.88 -28.44
CA LEU A 21 38.32 2.90 -27.39
C LEU A 21 37.92 4.33 -27.02
N LYS A 22 38.90 5.22 -26.91
CA LYS A 22 38.67 6.63 -26.58
C LYS A 22 37.80 7.33 -27.63
N LYS A 23 38.09 7.11 -28.91
CA LYS A 23 37.31 7.67 -30.03
C LYS A 23 35.89 7.13 -30.09
N GLU A 24 35.71 5.82 -29.87
CA GLU A 24 34.37 5.23 -29.80
C GLU A 24 33.58 5.80 -28.61
N TRP A 25 34.22 5.96 -27.44
CA TRP A 25 33.58 6.57 -26.29
C TRP A 25 33.15 8.02 -26.55
N GLU A 26 34.00 8.86 -27.17
CA GLU A 26 33.64 10.24 -27.50
C GLU A 26 32.36 10.33 -28.35
N LYS A 27 32.23 9.44 -29.35
CA LYS A 27 31.04 9.32 -30.19
C LYS A 27 29.82 8.83 -29.40
N HIS A 28 29.98 7.81 -28.56
CA HIS A 28 28.90 7.28 -27.72
C HIS A 28 28.43 8.29 -26.66
N ARG A 29 29.36 9.01 -26.06
CA ARG A 29 29.12 10.09 -25.09
C ARG A 29 28.22 11.17 -25.67
N GLU A 30 28.52 11.65 -26.88
CA GLU A 30 27.67 12.64 -27.55
C GLU A 30 26.25 12.11 -27.85
N ASN A 31 26.14 10.86 -28.29
CA ASN A 31 24.85 10.24 -28.56
C ASN A 31 24.02 10.08 -27.29
N GLU A 32 24.66 9.70 -26.17
CA GLU A 32 23.98 9.53 -24.90
C GLU A 32 23.51 10.87 -24.32
N LEU A 33 24.34 11.92 -24.40
CA LEU A 33 23.94 13.27 -24.01
C LEU A 33 22.73 13.76 -24.82
N LYS A 34 22.71 13.53 -26.14
CA LYS A 34 21.56 13.85 -27.00
C LYS A 34 20.31 13.03 -26.62
N SER A 35 20.47 11.76 -26.28
CA SER A 35 19.39 10.88 -25.83
C SER A 35 18.77 11.40 -24.52
N ILE A 36 19.61 11.76 -23.54
CA ILE A 36 19.17 12.36 -22.26
C ILE A 36 18.37 13.65 -22.53
N GLU A 37 18.89 14.55 -23.37
CA GLU A 37 18.18 15.78 -23.73
C GLU A 37 16.83 15.53 -24.41
N LEU A 38 16.75 14.54 -25.31
CA LEU A 38 15.51 14.17 -25.99
C LEU A 38 14.46 13.65 -25.00
N ILE A 39 14.85 12.79 -24.06
CA ILE A 39 13.97 12.26 -23.01
C ILE A 39 13.46 13.41 -22.13
N LEU A 40 14.33 14.32 -21.72
CA LEU A 40 13.96 15.50 -20.92
C LEU A 40 12.96 16.40 -21.66
N LYS A 41 13.21 16.69 -22.95
CA LYS A 41 12.29 17.49 -23.79
C LYS A 41 10.93 16.82 -23.97
N LYS A 42 10.89 15.50 -24.17
CA LYS A 42 9.64 14.73 -24.26
C LYS A 42 8.86 14.82 -22.95
N HIS A 43 9.51 14.60 -21.82
CA HIS A 43 8.87 14.66 -20.51
C HIS A 43 8.37 16.07 -20.16
N GLN A 44 9.12 17.13 -20.49
CA GLN A 44 8.64 18.51 -20.33
C GLN A 44 7.38 18.80 -21.14
N LYS A 45 7.23 18.17 -22.32
CA LYS A 45 6.00 18.25 -23.13
C LYS A 45 4.86 17.51 -22.44
N ASP A 46 5.12 16.33 -21.89
CA ASP A 46 4.13 15.53 -21.17
C ASP A 46 3.66 16.24 -19.88
N LEU A 47 4.56 16.91 -19.15
CA LEU A 47 4.21 17.76 -18.00
C LEU A 47 3.31 18.93 -18.37
N LYS A 48 3.55 19.58 -19.51
CA LYS A 48 2.69 20.65 -20.02
C LYS A 48 1.29 20.11 -20.35
N ILE A 49 1.21 18.93 -20.96
CA ILE A 49 -0.04 18.23 -21.25
C ILE A 49 -0.76 17.86 -19.94
N SER A 50 -0.07 17.28 -18.97
CA SER A 50 -0.63 16.92 -17.66
C SER A 50 -1.17 18.13 -16.89
N LYS A 51 -0.49 19.29 -16.94
CA LYS A 51 -0.99 20.56 -16.38
C LYS A 51 -2.23 21.09 -17.11
N LEU A 52 -2.33 20.88 -18.43
CA LEU A 52 -3.50 21.25 -19.23
C LEU A 52 -4.74 20.39 -18.93
N PHE A 53 -4.55 19.15 -18.47
CA PHE A 53 -5.63 18.18 -18.22
C PHE A 53 -5.82 17.84 -16.74
N GLU A 54 -5.25 18.62 -15.82
CA GLU A 54 -5.33 18.43 -14.36
C GLU A 54 -4.97 17.01 -13.87
N LYS A 55 -4.12 16.29 -14.62
CA LYS A 55 -3.61 14.97 -14.22
C LYS A 55 -2.26 15.10 -13.53
N ALA A 56 -2.07 14.40 -12.42
CA ALA A 56 -0.75 14.28 -11.81
C ALA A 56 0.18 13.50 -12.76
N PRO A 57 1.38 14.02 -13.10
CA PRO A 57 2.33 13.30 -13.93
C PRO A 57 2.93 12.10 -13.18
N ASP A 58 3.24 11.03 -13.90
CA ASP A 58 3.82 9.79 -13.32
C ASP A 58 5.22 10.00 -12.71
N ILE A 59 5.94 11.03 -13.15
CA ILE A 59 7.28 11.40 -12.66
C ILE A 59 7.29 12.91 -12.43
N GLY A 60 7.68 13.36 -11.24
CA GLY A 60 7.76 14.78 -10.89
C GLY A 60 9.04 15.46 -11.38
N ASP A 61 9.03 16.80 -11.45
CA ASP A 61 10.21 17.61 -11.84
C ASP A 61 11.47 17.31 -11.01
N ALA A 62 11.30 17.03 -9.71
CA ALA A 62 12.40 16.71 -8.81
C ALA A 62 13.04 15.34 -9.11
N GLU A 63 12.22 14.32 -9.42
CA GLU A 63 12.68 12.97 -9.77
C GLU A 63 13.41 12.99 -11.12
N LEU A 64 12.91 13.76 -12.08
CA LEU A 64 13.56 13.96 -13.38
C LEU A 64 14.91 14.68 -13.23
N THR A 65 14.96 15.72 -12.38
CA THR A 65 16.20 16.45 -12.10
C THR A 65 17.24 15.54 -11.44
N ALA A 66 16.80 14.64 -10.54
CA ALA A 66 17.67 13.64 -9.94
C ALA A 66 18.18 12.62 -10.98
N ALA A 67 17.31 12.16 -11.89
CA ALA A 67 17.68 11.26 -12.97
C ALA A 67 18.68 11.89 -13.97
N ASP A 68 18.47 13.15 -14.36
CA ASP A 68 19.41 13.91 -15.21
C ASP A 68 20.79 14.02 -14.56
N LYS A 69 20.83 14.43 -13.29
CA LYS A 69 22.08 14.50 -12.51
C LYS A 69 22.76 13.13 -12.42
N LEU A 70 22.00 12.06 -12.21
CA LEU A 70 22.55 10.72 -12.13
C LEU A 70 23.18 10.28 -13.45
N LEU A 71 22.48 10.44 -14.58
CA LEU A 71 22.96 10.04 -15.89
C LEU A 71 24.20 10.84 -16.33
N LYS A 72 24.20 12.16 -16.10
CA LYS A 72 25.39 12.99 -16.34
C LYS A 72 26.56 12.59 -15.46
N SER A 73 26.31 12.30 -14.18
CA SER A 73 27.38 11.83 -13.28
C SER A 73 27.99 10.49 -13.70
N GLN A 74 27.23 9.63 -14.39
CA GLN A 74 27.76 8.38 -14.95
C GLN A 74 28.69 8.63 -16.13
N ILE A 75 28.36 9.58 -17.00
CA ILE A 75 29.22 10.01 -18.10
C ILE A 75 30.53 10.59 -17.56
N GLU A 76 30.44 11.52 -16.60
CA GLU A 76 31.61 12.10 -15.93
C GLU A 76 32.50 11.05 -15.25
N ALA A 77 31.88 10.04 -14.65
CA ALA A 77 32.58 8.94 -14.00
C ALA A 77 33.37 8.09 -15.01
N ILE A 78 32.83 7.85 -16.21
CA ILE A 78 33.54 7.15 -17.29
C ILE A 78 34.64 8.04 -17.88
N ASP A 79 34.37 9.33 -18.09
CA ASP A 79 35.36 10.30 -18.57
C ASP A 79 36.58 10.33 -17.63
N LYS A 80 36.35 10.36 -16.30
CA LYS A 80 37.40 10.28 -15.29
C LYS A 80 38.18 8.96 -15.39
N LEU A 81 37.48 7.83 -15.47
CA LEU A 81 38.12 6.51 -15.55
C LEU A 81 39.02 6.38 -16.79
N LEU A 82 38.56 6.87 -17.94
CA LEU A 82 39.33 6.86 -19.19
C LEU A 82 40.46 7.90 -19.20
N ALA A 83 40.40 8.96 -18.39
CA ALA A 83 41.53 9.88 -18.22
C ALA A 83 42.65 9.27 -17.36
N GLU A 84 42.29 8.43 -16.39
CA GLU A 84 43.21 7.84 -15.39
C GLU A 84 43.71 6.43 -15.76
N CYS A 85 43.22 5.87 -16.86
CA CYS A 85 43.58 4.52 -17.32
C CYS A 85 45.00 4.42 -17.91
N ARG A 86 45.50 3.19 -17.99
CA ARG A 86 46.78 2.87 -18.64
C ARG A 86 46.62 2.90 -20.16
N GLN A 87 47.33 3.82 -20.82
CA GLN A 87 47.25 4.05 -22.26
C GLN A 87 48.02 2.98 -23.05
N VAL A 88 47.35 2.34 -24.00
CA VAL A 88 47.96 1.43 -24.99
C VAL A 88 48.42 2.26 -26.19
N ARG A 89 49.74 2.35 -26.40
CA ARG A 89 50.33 3.34 -27.34
C ARG A 89 50.46 2.87 -28.78
N ASP A 90 50.47 1.56 -29.04
CA ASP A 90 50.68 1.01 -30.38
C ASP A 90 49.61 -0.02 -30.75
N GLU A 91 48.68 0.41 -31.61
CA GLU A 91 47.58 -0.42 -32.12
C GLU A 91 47.93 -1.09 -33.46
N LYS A 92 49.10 -0.83 -34.06
CA LYS A 92 49.44 -1.38 -35.39
C LYS A 92 49.52 -2.91 -35.42
N PRO A 93 50.10 -3.60 -34.40
CA PRO A 93 50.09 -5.06 -34.35
C PRO A 93 48.67 -5.62 -34.23
N ALA A 94 47.85 -5.00 -33.38
CA ALA A 94 46.44 -5.35 -33.19
C ALA A 94 45.61 -5.17 -34.47
N ALA A 95 45.81 -4.07 -35.20
CA ALA A 95 45.16 -3.83 -36.49
C ALA A 95 45.57 -4.87 -37.54
N SER A 96 46.86 -5.25 -37.58
CA SER A 96 47.35 -6.30 -38.49
C SER A 96 46.71 -7.66 -38.18
N ARG A 97 46.61 -8.00 -36.88
CA ARG A 97 45.96 -9.24 -36.41
C ARG A 97 44.45 -9.24 -36.67
N MET A 98 43.80 -8.08 -36.51
CA MET A 98 42.39 -7.89 -36.86
C MET A 98 42.14 -8.23 -38.34
N TRP A 99 42.96 -7.71 -39.25
CA TRP A 99 42.85 -8.02 -40.69
C TRP A 99 43.10 -9.51 -40.99
N GLU A 100 44.05 -10.13 -40.31
CA GLU A 100 44.30 -11.57 -40.43
C GLU A 100 43.08 -12.39 -40.00
N HIS A 101 42.53 -12.13 -38.81
CA HIS A 101 41.36 -12.84 -38.30
C HIS A 101 40.15 -12.64 -39.21
N ARG A 102 39.94 -11.43 -39.72
CA ARG A 102 38.87 -11.11 -40.66
C ARG A 102 39.03 -11.88 -41.98
N GLY A 103 40.22 -11.93 -42.54
CA GLY A 103 40.52 -12.68 -43.77
C GLY A 103 40.31 -14.19 -43.62
N GLN A 104 40.61 -14.72 -42.42
CA GLN A 104 40.47 -16.14 -42.09
C GLN A 104 39.09 -16.52 -41.51
N ARG A 105 38.17 -15.57 -41.34
CA ARG A 105 36.88 -15.74 -40.65
C ARG A 105 37.00 -16.33 -39.24
N LYS A 106 38.05 -15.95 -38.51
CA LYS A 106 38.26 -16.28 -37.10
C LYS A 106 37.56 -15.28 -36.18
N ALA A 107 37.26 -15.66 -34.95
CA ALA A 107 36.67 -14.73 -33.97
C ALA A 107 37.57 -13.49 -33.78
N PRO A 108 36.99 -12.27 -33.68
CA PRO A 108 35.55 -11.99 -33.56
C PRO A 108 34.75 -11.96 -34.88
N PHE A 109 35.35 -12.27 -36.03
CA PHE A 109 34.72 -12.15 -37.36
C PHE A 109 34.04 -13.43 -37.89
N HIS A 110 33.92 -14.46 -37.05
CA HIS A 110 33.38 -15.76 -37.45
C HIS A 110 31.87 -15.73 -37.77
N LEU A 111 31.13 -14.77 -37.20
CA LEU A 111 29.70 -14.54 -37.50
C LEU A 111 29.45 -13.20 -38.21
N LYS A 112 30.05 -12.09 -37.74
CA LYS A 112 29.86 -10.74 -38.29
C LYS A 112 31.17 -10.16 -38.80
N ILE A 113 31.13 -9.51 -39.97
CA ILE A 113 32.34 -8.95 -40.62
C ILE A 113 32.71 -7.56 -40.07
N THR A 114 31.88 -6.96 -39.20
CA THR A 114 31.92 -5.51 -38.88
C THR A 114 32.41 -5.17 -37.46
N SER A 115 33.15 -6.04 -36.78
CA SER A 115 33.65 -5.79 -35.40
C SER A 115 35.10 -5.25 -35.38
N ASP A 116 35.45 -4.41 -36.36
CA ASP A 116 36.83 -3.94 -36.58
C ASP A 116 37.41 -3.22 -35.35
N ASN A 117 36.66 -2.24 -34.81
CA ASN A 117 37.13 -1.42 -33.67
C ASN A 117 37.21 -2.24 -32.38
N ASP A 118 36.19 -3.05 -32.07
CA ASP A 118 36.19 -3.92 -30.89
C ASP A 118 37.35 -4.94 -30.93
N ALA A 119 37.66 -5.48 -32.11
CA ALA A 119 38.79 -6.38 -32.30
C ALA A 119 40.14 -5.68 -32.06
N VAL A 120 40.30 -4.46 -32.57
CA VAL A 120 41.49 -3.63 -32.32
C VAL A 120 41.62 -3.32 -30.83
N ILE A 121 40.52 -2.98 -30.15
CA ILE A 121 40.50 -2.71 -28.71
C ILE A 121 41.00 -3.94 -27.93
N LEU A 122 40.43 -5.12 -28.18
CA LEU A 122 40.81 -6.34 -27.46
C LEU A 122 42.26 -6.77 -27.76
N PHE A 123 42.66 -6.84 -29.04
CA PHE A 123 43.99 -7.30 -29.40
C PHE A 123 45.09 -6.35 -28.96
N SER A 124 44.85 -5.03 -28.99
CA SER A 124 45.84 -4.05 -28.52
C SER A 124 46.11 -4.18 -27.03
N VAL A 125 45.06 -4.43 -26.22
CA VAL A 125 45.20 -4.70 -24.79
C VAL A 125 45.93 -6.02 -24.53
N LEU A 126 45.58 -7.08 -25.25
CA LEU A 126 46.27 -8.38 -25.11
C LEU A 126 47.75 -8.31 -25.50
N ASP A 127 48.09 -7.60 -26.58
CA ASP A 127 49.48 -7.37 -26.99
C ASP A 127 50.26 -6.55 -25.94
N GLU A 128 49.63 -5.57 -25.30
CA GLU A 128 50.25 -4.76 -24.23
C GLU A 128 50.48 -5.58 -22.95
N ILE A 129 49.49 -6.38 -22.54
CA ILE A 129 49.58 -7.29 -21.38
C ILE A 129 50.70 -8.33 -21.60
N ALA A 130 50.75 -8.92 -22.80
CA ALA A 130 51.79 -9.89 -23.16
C ALA A 130 53.21 -9.28 -23.08
N LYS A 131 53.38 -8.00 -23.43
CA LYS A 131 54.66 -7.28 -23.29
C LYS A 131 54.97 -6.91 -21.83
N GLY A 132 53.94 -6.59 -21.04
CA GLY A 132 54.07 -6.16 -19.65
C GLY A 132 54.38 -7.29 -18.67
N GLY A 133 54.14 -8.55 -19.06
CA GLY A 133 54.29 -9.72 -18.18
C GLY A 133 53.10 -9.96 -17.25
N ASP A 134 52.00 -9.23 -17.45
CA ASP A 134 50.74 -9.42 -16.75
C ASP A 134 50.11 -10.75 -17.23
N GLN A 135 49.54 -11.55 -16.30
CA GLN A 135 49.06 -12.91 -16.59
C GLN A 135 47.54 -13.03 -16.68
N GLU A 136 46.80 -11.96 -16.45
CA GLU A 136 45.34 -12.01 -16.36
C GLU A 136 44.68 -10.79 -17.03
N LEU A 137 43.63 -11.04 -17.80
CA LEU A 137 42.77 -10.02 -18.39
C LEU A 137 41.31 -10.33 -18.03
N THR A 138 40.60 -9.35 -17.50
CA THR A 138 39.14 -9.40 -17.45
C THR A 138 38.55 -8.61 -18.62
N PHE A 139 37.87 -9.32 -19.52
CA PHE A 139 37.24 -8.74 -20.70
C PHE A 139 35.72 -8.74 -20.57
N LEU A 140 35.12 -7.56 -20.68
CA LEU A 140 33.68 -7.35 -20.62
C LEU A 140 33.18 -6.92 -22.01
N SER A 141 32.26 -7.70 -22.59
CA SER A 141 31.59 -7.31 -23.83
C SER A 141 30.17 -7.87 -23.90
N THR A 142 29.20 -7.01 -24.21
CA THR A 142 27.81 -7.41 -24.46
C THR A 142 27.65 -8.18 -25.78
N ASN A 143 28.63 -8.09 -26.68
CA ASN A 143 28.66 -8.78 -27.97
C ASN A 143 29.13 -10.24 -27.84
N HIS A 144 28.41 -11.03 -27.06
CA HIS A 144 28.78 -12.43 -26.82
C HIS A 144 28.71 -13.33 -28.06
N THR A 145 28.04 -12.91 -29.13
CA THR A 145 28.00 -13.70 -30.37
C THR A 145 29.37 -13.77 -31.03
N ASP A 146 30.14 -12.69 -30.97
CA ASP A 146 31.37 -12.57 -31.75
C ASP A 146 32.59 -13.02 -30.93
N TYR A 147 32.53 -12.88 -29.61
CA TYR A 147 33.68 -13.10 -28.70
C TYR A 147 33.61 -14.40 -27.90
N ALA A 148 32.43 -15.00 -27.72
CA ALA A 148 32.30 -16.21 -26.90
C ALA A 148 32.60 -17.47 -27.71
N ALA A 149 32.93 -18.56 -27.02
CA ALA A 149 33.14 -19.86 -27.63
C ALA A 149 31.82 -20.42 -28.22
N PRO A 150 31.88 -21.24 -29.29
CA PRO A 150 30.67 -21.80 -29.89
C PRO A 150 29.92 -22.70 -28.90
N GLY A 151 28.68 -22.32 -28.56
CA GLY A 151 27.84 -23.04 -27.60
C GLY A 151 28.12 -22.73 -26.12
N ASP A 152 29.11 -21.88 -25.82
CA ASP A 152 29.48 -21.50 -24.46
C ASP A 152 29.67 -19.98 -24.34
N LYS A 153 28.68 -19.31 -23.76
CA LYS A 153 28.66 -17.86 -23.58
C LYS A 153 29.58 -17.36 -22.47
N LEU A 154 30.12 -18.25 -21.64
CA LEU A 154 30.91 -17.90 -20.46
C LEU A 154 32.41 -17.86 -20.74
N HIS A 155 32.87 -18.47 -21.83
CA HIS A 155 34.28 -18.55 -22.17
C HIS A 155 34.60 -17.77 -23.45
N ILE A 156 35.78 -17.16 -23.49
CA ILE A 156 36.29 -16.48 -24.67
C ILE A 156 36.56 -17.49 -25.80
N HIS A 157 36.34 -17.08 -27.04
CA HIS A 157 36.55 -17.93 -28.20
C HIS A 157 38.02 -18.40 -28.33
N PRO A 158 38.30 -19.69 -28.64
CA PRO A 158 39.66 -20.22 -28.76
C PRO A 158 40.55 -19.49 -29.77
N ASP A 159 40.00 -19.02 -30.89
CA ASP A 159 40.74 -18.19 -31.85
C ASP A 159 41.37 -16.95 -31.22
N ILE A 160 40.76 -16.41 -30.16
CA ILE A 160 41.24 -15.23 -29.44
C ILE A 160 42.26 -15.63 -28.38
N SER A 161 42.02 -16.70 -27.61
CA SER A 161 42.91 -17.09 -26.50
C SER A 161 44.14 -17.89 -26.92
N ALA A 162 44.08 -18.68 -27.99
CA ALA A 162 45.17 -19.55 -28.43
C ALA A 162 46.49 -18.81 -28.74
N PRO A 163 46.49 -17.58 -29.31
CA PRO A 163 47.72 -16.81 -29.50
C PRO A 163 48.31 -16.22 -28.21
N TYR A 164 47.58 -16.25 -27.09
CA TYR A 164 47.96 -15.62 -25.81
C TYR A 164 47.93 -16.62 -24.66
N THR A 165 48.62 -17.76 -24.82
CA THR A 165 48.61 -18.86 -23.85
C THR A 165 49.10 -18.51 -22.45
N THR A 166 49.82 -17.40 -22.30
CA THR A 166 50.33 -16.91 -21.00
C THR A 166 49.35 -15.99 -20.28
N ILE A 167 48.22 -15.63 -20.89
CA ILE A 167 47.23 -14.72 -20.35
C ILE A 167 45.94 -15.49 -20.07
N ASN A 168 45.51 -15.52 -18.81
CA ASN A 168 44.19 -16.00 -18.44
C ASN A 168 43.14 -14.92 -18.75
N ILE A 169 42.18 -15.21 -19.65
CA ILE A 169 41.16 -14.25 -20.07
C ILE A 169 39.83 -14.61 -19.40
N ASN A 170 39.44 -13.85 -18.37
CA ASN A 170 38.13 -13.94 -17.75
C ASN A 170 37.11 -13.15 -18.57
N TYR A 171 36.17 -13.85 -19.21
CA TYR A 171 35.18 -13.24 -20.09
C TYR A 171 33.82 -13.08 -19.41
N TYR A 172 33.20 -11.90 -19.55
CA TYR A 172 31.87 -11.64 -19.02
C TYR A 172 30.97 -10.94 -20.04
N SER A 173 29.68 -11.32 -20.05
CA SER A 173 28.68 -10.77 -20.98
C SER A 173 27.96 -9.54 -20.44
N SER A 174 28.01 -9.33 -19.12
CA SER A 174 27.37 -8.21 -18.44
C SER A 174 28.24 -7.64 -17.32
N LEU A 175 28.09 -6.34 -17.05
CA LEU A 175 28.84 -5.67 -15.99
C LEU A 175 28.52 -6.24 -14.59
N ALA A 176 27.27 -6.68 -14.38
CA ALA A 176 26.85 -7.26 -13.10
C ALA A 176 27.54 -8.61 -12.83
N GLU A 177 27.61 -9.47 -13.85
CA GLU A 177 28.36 -10.73 -13.78
C GLU A 177 29.85 -10.48 -13.58
N ALA A 178 30.44 -9.54 -14.32
CA ALA A 178 31.84 -9.18 -14.18
C ALA A 178 32.16 -8.72 -12.75
N ILE A 179 31.36 -7.82 -12.17
CA ILE A 179 31.55 -7.38 -10.79
C ILE A 179 31.44 -8.56 -9.81
N LYS A 180 30.47 -9.44 -9.99
CA LYS A 180 30.28 -10.61 -9.11
C LYS A 180 31.46 -11.58 -9.23
N GLY A 181 31.87 -11.93 -10.45
CA GLY A 181 32.99 -12.83 -10.70
C GLY A 181 34.31 -12.25 -10.18
N LEU A 182 34.55 -10.96 -10.38
CA LEU A 182 35.71 -10.26 -9.81
C LEU A 182 35.71 -10.30 -8.27
N ILE A 183 34.55 -10.17 -7.63
CA ILE A 183 34.43 -10.34 -6.17
C ILE A 183 34.74 -11.78 -5.75
N GLU A 184 34.25 -12.76 -6.49
CA GLU A 184 34.52 -14.19 -6.24
C GLU A 184 36.01 -14.53 -6.43
N LEU A 185 36.70 -13.83 -7.33
CA LEU A 185 38.16 -13.90 -7.53
C LEU A 185 38.97 -13.17 -6.44
N GLY A 186 38.30 -12.53 -5.47
CA GLY A 186 38.94 -11.94 -4.29
C GLY A 186 38.95 -10.41 -4.27
N LEU A 187 38.36 -9.73 -5.26
CA LEU A 187 38.24 -8.27 -5.20
C LEU A 187 37.23 -7.84 -4.14
N PRO A 188 37.52 -6.75 -3.40
CA PRO A 188 36.68 -6.35 -2.29
C PRO A 188 35.32 -5.85 -2.80
N SER A 189 34.22 -6.50 -2.41
CA SER A 189 32.88 -6.09 -2.85
C SER A 189 32.51 -4.71 -2.29
N GLY A 190 31.75 -3.92 -3.03
CA GLY A 190 31.19 -2.65 -2.52
C GLY A 190 30.37 -2.80 -1.25
N LYS A 191 29.79 -3.99 -1.04
CA LYS A 191 29.06 -4.36 0.18
C LYS A 191 29.99 -4.69 1.36
N GLN A 192 31.21 -5.17 1.13
CA GLN A 192 32.25 -5.30 2.16
C GLN A 192 33.03 -3.98 2.37
N LEU A 193 33.18 -3.16 1.32
CA LEU A 193 33.90 -1.89 1.35
C LEU A 193 33.17 -0.74 2.03
N VAL A 194 31.93 -0.94 2.45
CA VAL A 194 31.27 -0.08 3.42
C VAL A 194 30.55 -0.92 4.49
N LYS A 195 31.23 -1.92 5.06
CA LYS A 195 31.18 -2.04 6.52
C LYS A 195 32.28 -1.16 7.08
N ARG A 196 32.14 0.16 6.91
CA ARG A 196 32.84 1.06 7.81
C ARG A 196 32.29 0.71 9.18
N ASN A 197 33.13 0.10 10.03
CA ASN A 197 32.90 0.18 11.45
C ASN A 197 32.58 1.64 11.73
N LYS A 198 31.38 1.92 12.22
CA LYS A 198 30.99 3.31 12.52
C LYS A 198 31.81 3.72 13.73
N ASP A 199 32.51 4.85 13.61
CA ASP A 199 33.19 5.44 14.75
C ASP A 199 32.16 5.68 15.85
N VAL A 200 32.42 5.11 17.02
CA VAL A 200 31.57 5.24 18.19
C VAL A 200 31.85 6.60 18.81
N LYS A 201 30.95 7.56 18.57
CA LYS A 201 31.09 8.91 19.11
C LYS A 201 30.78 8.90 20.61
N GLU A 202 31.67 9.50 21.40
CA GLU A 202 31.44 9.73 22.82
C GLU A 202 30.66 11.05 23.00
N LEU A 203 29.35 10.99 22.76
CA LEU A 203 28.48 12.18 22.79
C LEU A 203 28.21 12.71 24.21
N ILE A 204 28.33 11.84 25.21
CA ILE A 204 28.04 12.15 26.61
C ILE A 204 29.18 11.57 27.44
N ILE A 205 29.81 12.44 28.24
CA ILE A 205 30.85 12.03 29.18
C ILE A 205 30.18 11.27 30.33
N ILE A 206 30.58 10.00 30.49
CA ILE A 206 30.15 9.10 31.56
C ILE A 206 31.36 8.72 32.42
N ASP A 207 31.14 8.49 33.72
CA ASP A 207 32.18 7.97 34.60
C ASP A 207 32.34 6.46 34.38
N ARG A 208 33.38 6.08 33.63
CA ARG A 208 33.68 4.67 33.33
C ARG A 208 34.07 3.84 34.55
N LYS A 209 34.31 4.46 35.72
CA LYS A 209 34.57 3.77 36.99
C LYS A 209 33.30 3.40 37.74
N ALA A 210 32.16 3.98 37.40
CA ALA A 210 30.87 3.67 38.01
C ALA A 210 30.33 2.30 37.54
N THR A 211 29.35 1.75 38.24
CA THR A 211 28.67 0.51 37.82
C THR A 211 28.00 0.68 36.45
N ILE A 212 27.84 -0.41 35.69
CA ILE A 212 27.19 -0.35 34.37
C ILE A 212 25.77 0.25 34.45
N VAL A 213 25.03 -0.01 35.54
CA VAL A 213 23.72 0.59 35.81
C VAL A 213 23.84 2.11 35.95
N SER A 214 24.76 2.61 36.78
CA SER A 214 24.98 4.05 36.96
C SER A 214 25.43 4.75 35.67
N GLN A 215 26.29 4.09 34.88
CA GLN A 215 26.70 4.58 33.55
C GLN A 215 25.50 4.70 32.59
N LEU A 216 24.63 3.69 32.53
CA LEU A 216 23.42 3.70 31.71
C LEU A 216 22.45 4.79 32.16
N THR A 217 22.16 4.88 33.46
CA THR A 217 21.27 5.90 34.03
C THR A 217 21.77 7.30 33.67
N SER A 218 23.06 7.60 33.93
CA SER A 218 23.64 8.91 33.60
C SER A 218 23.59 9.24 32.10
N TYR A 219 23.85 8.24 31.24
CA TYR A 219 23.78 8.42 29.79
C TYR A 219 22.34 8.67 29.32
N LEU A 220 21.39 7.83 29.74
CA LEU A 220 20.00 7.87 29.30
C LEU A 220 19.29 9.11 29.83
N GLU A 221 19.48 9.50 31.09
CA GLU A 221 18.92 10.74 31.65
C GLU A 221 19.35 11.97 30.86
N LYS A 222 20.63 12.05 30.45
CA LYS A 222 21.14 13.16 29.65
C LYS A 222 20.63 13.10 28.21
N ARG A 223 20.66 11.92 27.57
CA ARG A 223 20.27 11.74 26.16
C ARG A 223 18.78 11.91 25.93
N PHE A 224 17.94 11.51 26.89
CA PHE A 224 16.48 11.62 26.87
C PHE A 224 15.96 12.80 27.73
N SER A 225 16.84 13.72 28.16
CA SER A 225 16.47 14.86 29.02
C SER A 225 15.36 15.75 28.43
N ASP A 226 15.24 15.76 27.10
CA ASP A 226 14.35 16.64 26.35
C ASP A 226 13.58 15.92 25.21
N ILE A 227 13.54 14.59 25.24
CA ILE A 227 12.84 13.78 24.22
C ILE A 227 12.39 12.45 24.82
N ARG A 228 11.22 11.95 24.40
CA ARG A 228 10.61 10.75 25.00
C ARG A 228 10.96 9.47 24.24
N PHE A 229 11.04 9.57 22.92
CA PHE A 229 11.34 8.45 22.05
C PHE A 229 12.48 8.78 21.10
N LEU A 230 13.45 7.86 20.98
CA LEU A 230 14.54 7.92 20.02
C LEU A 230 14.68 6.57 19.32
N PRO A 231 14.78 6.56 17.98
CA PRO A 231 15.27 5.42 17.22
C PRO A 231 16.52 4.80 17.85
N LYS A 232 16.58 3.46 17.91
CA LYS A 232 17.69 2.72 18.54
C LYS A 232 19.05 3.15 18.01
N LYS A 233 19.14 3.41 16.70
CA LYS A 233 20.35 3.88 16.02
C LYS A 233 20.89 5.22 16.54
N LEU A 234 20.07 6.03 17.21
CA LEU A 234 20.45 7.34 17.75
C LEU A 234 20.93 7.26 19.21
N PHE A 235 20.81 6.13 19.92
CA PHE A 235 21.28 6.08 21.30
C PHE A 235 22.00 4.78 21.68
N CYS A 236 21.74 3.66 20.99
CA CYS A 236 22.37 2.37 21.27
C CYS A 236 23.76 2.21 20.62
N LEU A 237 24.20 3.16 19.80
CA LEU A 237 25.50 3.11 19.11
C LEU A 237 26.62 3.87 19.85
N HIS A 238 26.37 4.28 21.09
CA HIS A 238 27.30 5.06 21.91
C HIS A 238 27.66 4.31 23.20
N SER A 239 28.73 4.73 23.86
CA SER A 239 29.02 4.29 25.23
C SER A 239 27.88 4.70 26.18
N PRO A 240 27.43 3.86 27.13
CA PRO A 240 28.01 2.57 27.55
C PRO A 240 27.48 1.33 26.80
N PHE A 241 26.62 1.50 25.78
CA PHE A 241 26.10 0.38 24.99
C PHE A 241 27.17 -0.26 24.12
N ILE A 242 28.10 0.54 23.59
CA ILE A 242 29.23 0.09 22.77
C ILE A 242 30.53 0.62 23.37
N ILE A 243 31.53 -0.25 23.52
CA ILE A 243 32.86 0.09 24.05
C ILE A 243 33.91 0.18 22.95
N ALA A 244 33.82 -0.64 21.89
CA ALA A 244 34.81 -0.59 20.81
C ALA A 244 34.80 0.79 20.13
N PRO A 245 35.98 1.32 19.73
CA PRO A 245 36.07 2.61 19.05
C PRO A 245 35.35 2.63 17.70
N ALA A 246 35.16 1.45 17.10
CA ALA A 246 34.47 1.29 15.84
C ALA A 246 33.62 0.02 15.88
N TYR A 247 32.37 0.10 15.41
CA TYR A 247 31.39 -0.98 15.55
C TYR A 247 30.59 -1.25 14.27
N ASP A 248 30.31 -2.53 13.99
CA ASP A 248 29.44 -2.98 12.90
C ASP A 248 28.05 -3.31 13.44
N PRO A 249 27.07 -2.38 13.35
CA PRO A 249 25.74 -2.64 13.83
C PRO A 249 25.06 -3.69 12.94
N ARG A 250 24.96 -4.91 13.45
CA ARG A 250 24.05 -5.91 12.89
C ARG A 250 22.62 -5.44 13.14
N GLU A 251 21.97 -4.90 12.11
CA GLU A 251 20.56 -4.48 12.18
C GLU A 251 19.67 -5.70 12.36
N ARG A 252 19.34 -6.02 13.63
CA ARG A 252 18.32 -7.00 13.99
C ARG A 252 17.07 -6.26 14.49
N PRO A 253 15.87 -6.58 13.97
CA PRO A 253 14.65 -5.91 14.38
C PRO A 253 14.39 -5.99 15.88
N PHE A 254 13.99 -4.89 16.50
CA PHE A 254 13.68 -4.80 17.94
C PHE A 254 14.83 -5.25 18.86
N THR A 255 16.07 -5.25 18.36
CA THR A 255 17.23 -5.79 19.07
C THR A 255 18.29 -4.72 19.25
N LEU A 256 18.78 -4.56 20.48
CA LEU A 256 20.00 -3.82 20.78
C LEU A 256 21.19 -4.76 20.61
N THR A 257 22.18 -4.39 19.79
CA THR A 257 23.40 -5.21 19.66
C THR A 257 24.53 -4.51 20.41
N THR A 258 25.23 -5.20 21.30
CA THR A 258 26.30 -4.66 22.16
C THR A 258 27.59 -5.48 22.07
N ASP A 259 28.74 -4.85 22.32
CA ASP A 259 30.02 -5.49 22.59
C ASP A 259 30.48 -5.35 24.06
N ASN A 260 29.66 -4.73 24.90
CA ASN A 260 29.87 -4.57 26.32
C ASN A 260 29.40 -5.82 27.07
N GLN A 261 30.35 -6.61 27.58
CA GLN A 261 30.05 -7.85 28.28
C GLN A 261 29.30 -7.61 29.60
N GLU A 262 29.67 -6.56 30.35
CA GLU A 262 28.99 -6.21 31.62
C GLU A 262 27.52 -5.87 31.41
N LEU A 263 27.21 -5.15 30.32
CA LEU A 263 25.83 -4.84 29.93
C LEU A 263 25.04 -6.12 29.59
N TYR A 264 25.65 -7.02 28.81
CA TYR A 264 25.01 -8.27 28.43
C TYR A 264 24.74 -9.15 29.64
N ASP A 265 25.71 -9.26 30.56
CA ASP A 265 25.60 -10.06 31.77
C ASP A 265 24.55 -9.51 32.74
N LEU A 266 24.41 -8.17 32.84
CA LEU A 266 23.32 -7.52 33.60
C LEU A 266 21.95 -8.03 33.16
N PHE A 267 21.65 -7.98 31.86
CA PHE A 267 20.35 -8.44 31.36
C PHE A 267 20.22 -9.96 31.35
N SER A 268 21.30 -10.70 31.13
CA SER A 268 21.31 -12.17 31.24
C SER A 268 20.93 -12.62 32.65
N GLY A 269 21.45 -11.96 33.68
CA GLY A 269 21.06 -12.23 35.07
C GLY A 269 19.57 -12.04 35.30
N LEU A 270 19.00 -10.96 34.76
CA LEU A 270 17.57 -10.62 34.90
C LEU A 270 16.64 -11.61 34.17
N ALA A 271 17.06 -12.15 33.02
CA ALA A 271 16.26 -13.13 32.30
C ALA A 271 16.22 -14.52 32.98
N THR A 272 17.25 -14.86 33.77
CA THR A 272 17.30 -16.12 34.54
C THR A 272 16.57 -16.07 35.87
N GLN A 273 16.32 -14.87 36.42
CA GLN A 273 15.54 -14.69 37.64
C GLN A 273 14.06 -14.50 37.28
N SER A 274 13.17 -15.29 37.88
CA SER A 274 11.74 -15.14 37.63
C SER A 274 11.29 -13.70 37.94
N THR A 275 10.36 -13.18 37.13
CA THR A 275 9.79 -11.82 37.18
C THR A 275 9.21 -11.37 38.53
N GLN A 276 9.22 -12.24 39.56
CA GLN A 276 8.75 -11.96 40.91
C GLN A 276 9.71 -11.11 41.77
N LEU A 277 11.00 -10.97 41.42
CA LEU A 277 11.98 -10.25 42.25
C LEU A 277 11.96 -8.71 42.11
N LEU A 278 11.25 -8.15 41.13
CA LEU A 278 11.08 -6.69 40.98
C LEU A 278 9.97 -6.11 41.91
N GLY A 279 9.52 -6.87 42.92
CA GLY A 279 8.33 -6.57 43.72
C GLY A 279 8.52 -6.34 45.22
N SER A 280 9.59 -6.78 45.88
CA SER A 280 9.69 -6.61 47.35
C SER A 280 11.09 -6.84 47.95
N GLY A 281 11.69 -5.78 48.50
CA GLY A 281 12.44 -5.83 49.76
C GLY A 281 13.95 -5.52 49.77
N THR A 282 14.30 -4.42 50.43
CA THR A 282 15.51 -4.09 51.24
C THR A 282 16.43 -2.95 50.75
N THR A 283 16.73 -2.08 51.71
CA THR A 283 16.93 -0.61 51.63
C THR A 283 18.27 -0.11 51.06
N THR A 284 19.02 -0.97 50.38
CA THR A 284 20.18 -0.57 49.54
C THR A 284 20.17 -1.23 48.16
N GLN A 285 19.41 -2.31 47.99
CA GLN A 285 19.06 -2.89 46.69
C GLN A 285 17.83 -2.22 46.03
N GLU A 286 17.10 -1.38 46.77
CA GLU A 286 15.91 -0.68 46.30
C GLU A 286 16.21 0.37 45.20
N ASP A 287 17.34 1.08 45.28
CA ASP A 287 17.70 2.10 44.29
C ASP A 287 18.25 1.47 42.99
N GLU A 288 19.16 0.50 43.07
CA GLU A 288 19.68 -0.19 41.87
C GLU A 288 18.59 -1.01 41.15
N SER A 289 17.65 -1.63 41.89
CA SER A 289 16.53 -2.35 41.29
C SER A 289 15.51 -1.42 40.62
N LYS A 290 15.34 -0.20 41.14
CA LYS A 290 14.53 0.86 40.51
C LYS A 290 15.21 1.36 39.23
N ASP A 291 16.50 1.67 39.27
CA ASP A 291 17.26 2.12 38.08
C ASP A 291 17.22 1.08 36.95
N VAL A 292 17.38 -0.20 37.28
CA VAL A 292 17.26 -1.29 36.30
C VAL A 292 15.85 -1.38 35.70
N ARG A 293 14.81 -1.20 36.52
CA ARG A 293 13.41 -1.14 36.04
C ARG A 293 13.21 0.05 35.11
N ASP A 294 13.72 1.23 35.46
CA ASP A 294 13.57 2.45 34.68
C ASP A 294 14.32 2.34 33.34
N ILE A 295 15.54 1.77 33.34
CA ILE A 295 16.29 1.42 32.12
C ILE A 295 15.50 0.46 31.24
N LEU A 296 14.95 -0.63 31.81
CA LEU A 296 14.16 -1.60 31.05
C LEU A 296 12.88 -0.98 30.48
N GLN A 297 12.18 -0.15 31.24
CA GLN A 297 11.00 0.57 30.76
C GLN A 297 11.35 1.53 29.62
N LEU A 298 12.45 2.28 29.73
CA LEU A 298 12.90 3.17 28.67
C LEU A 298 13.27 2.39 27.41
N LEU A 299 14.06 1.31 27.54
CA LEU A 299 14.46 0.46 26.41
C LEU A 299 13.23 -0.15 25.72
N ARG A 300 12.29 -0.72 26.49
CA ARG A 300 11.04 -1.29 25.96
C ARG A 300 10.16 -0.23 25.31
N GLY A 301 10.04 0.95 25.91
CA GLY A 301 9.35 2.12 25.34
C GLY A 301 9.97 2.61 24.04
N ASN A 302 11.26 2.34 23.83
CA ASN A 302 12.00 2.64 22.59
C ASN A 302 12.14 1.41 21.66
N LEU A 303 11.21 0.44 21.78
CA LEU A 303 11.12 -0.75 20.93
C LEU A 303 12.36 -1.66 20.98
N VAL A 304 13.13 -1.62 22.07
CA VAL A 304 14.20 -2.59 22.34
C VAL A 304 13.58 -3.75 23.13
N HIS A 305 13.38 -4.88 22.46
CA HIS A 305 12.75 -6.07 23.04
C HIS A 305 13.74 -7.17 23.36
N SER A 306 14.93 -7.10 22.75
CA SER A 306 16.01 -8.06 22.97
C SER A 306 17.36 -7.35 22.95
N ILE A 307 18.34 -7.97 23.58
CA ILE A 307 19.74 -7.60 23.50
C ILE A 307 20.53 -8.74 22.87
N SER A 308 21.51 -8.42 22.02
CA SER A 308 22.42 -9.41 21.47
C SER A 308 23.87 -8.99 21.63
N PHE A 309 24.72 -9.94 21.98
CA PHE A 309 26.16 -9.71 22.05
C PHE A 309 26.79 -9.80 20.65
N LYS A 310 27.96 -9.19 20.45
CA LYS A 310 28.67 -9.16 19.15
C LYS A 310 28.90 -10.53 18.50
N ASP A 311 28.94 -11.60 19.29
CA ASP A 311 29.05 -12.99 18.81
C ASP A 311 27.74 -13.57 18.26
N GLY A 312 26.62 -12.86 18.43
CA GLY A 312 25.29 -13.22 17.92
C GLY A 312 24.34 -13.83 18.94
N ARG A 313 24.79 -14.10 20.18
CA ARG A 313 23.93 -14.57 21.28
C ARG A 313 22.87 -13.52 21.60
N ALA A 314 21.59 -13.86 21.45
CA ALA A 314 20.47 -12.97 21.70
C ALA A 314 19.71 -13.39 22.96
N LEU A 315 19.17 -12.42 23.68
CA LEU A 315 18.39 -12.57 24.89
C LEU A 315 17.18 -11.64 24.81
N GLU A 316 15.99 -12.17 25.09
CA GLU A 316 14.80 -11.33 25.24
C GLU A 316 14.85 -10.59 26.58
N LEU A 317 14.57 -9.30 26.54
CA LEU A 317 14.48 -8.51 27.77
C LEU A 317 13.20 -8.92 28.54
N PRO A 318 13.12 -8.75 29.86
CA PRO A 318 11.85 -8.94 30.56
C PRO A 318 10.78 -7.95 30.07
N PHE A 319 9.52 -8.39 30.04
CA PHE A 319 8.37 -7.50 29.82
C PHE A 319 7.92 -6.93 31.16
N ILE A 320 7.92 -5.60 31.28
CA ILE A 320 7.39 -4.89 32.46
C ILE A 320 6.03 -4.33 32.06
N ARG A 321 4.97 -4.78 32.72
CA ARG A 321 3.64 -4.20 32.51
C ARG A 321 3.69 -2.71 32.87
N GLY A 322 3.36 -1.88 31.89
CA GLY A 322 3.08 -0.47 32.15
C GLY A 322 1.79 -0.34 32.96
N THR A 323 1.61 0.82 33.59
CA THR A 323 0.31 1.22 34.14
C THR A 323 -0.60 1.66 33.00
N ASP A 324 -1.88 1.30 33.07
CA ASP A 324 -2.88 1.75 32.11
C ASP A 324 -2.96 3.29 32.16
N CYS A 325 -2.42 3.95 31.14
CA CYS A 325 -2.42 5.40 31.08
C CYS A 325 -3.79 5.90 30.60
N THR A 326 -4.43 6.71 31.43
CA THR A 326 -5.72 7.35 31.12
C THR A 326 -5.53 8.84 30.82
N CYS A 327 -4.43 9.24 30.17
CA CYS A 327 -4.30 10.64 29.79
C CYS A 327 -5.11 10.99 28.53
N GLU A 328 -5.26 12.27 28.24
CA GLU A 328 -5.99 12.82 27.10
C GLU A 328 -5.59 12.20 25.74
N ILE A 329 -4.29 11.94 25.53
CA ILE A 329 -3.78 11.29 24.31
C ILE A 329 -4.10 9.79 24.32
N CYS A 330 -3.88 9.09 25.43
CA CYS A 330 -4.17 7.65 25.51
C CYS A 330 -5.66 7.37 25.34
N THR A 331 -6.51 8.21 25.93
CA THR A 331 -7.96 8.18 25.75
C THR A 331 -8.37 8.48 24.30
N TYR A 332 -7.67 9.40 23.62
CA TYR A 332 -7.85 9.62 22.17
C TYR A 332 -7.46 8.37 21.37
N ARG A 333 -6.31 7.74 21.66
CA ARG A 333 -5.84 6.53 20.98
C ARG A 333 -6.78 5.34 21.16
N THR A 334 -7.43 5.22 22.32
CA THR A 334 -8.49 4.22 22.55
C THR A 334 -9.85 4.59 21.95
N LEU A 335 -9.90 5.65 21.15
CA LEU A 335 -11.06 6.18 20.43
C LEU A 335 -12.22 6.62 21.34
N ASN A 336 -11.96 6.86 22.62
CA ASN A 336 -12.94 7.43 23.56
C ASN A 336 -12.89 8.96 23.49
N PHE A 337 -13.39 9.53 22.40
CA PHE A 337 -13.29 10.97 22.18
C PHE A 337 -14.09 11.79 23.20
N SER A 338 -15.21 11.27 23.71
CA SER A 338 -15.98 11.94 24.76
C SER A 338 -15.12 12.25 25.99
N GLU A 339 -14.40 11.24 26.49
CA GLU A 339 -13.50 11.43 27.62
C GLU A 339 -12.27 12.27 27.26
N ALA A 340 -11.75 12.17 26.02
CA ALA A 340 -10.65 13.02 25.55
C ALA A 340 -11.04 14.51 25.54
N PHE A 341 -12.23 14.85 25.03
CA PHE A 341 -12.76 16.21 25.07
C PHE A 341 -12.88 16.72 26.52
N ASN A 342 -13.43 15.90 27.41
CA ASN A 342 -13.57 16.27 28.83
C ASN A 342 -12.21 16.55 29.48
N LYS A 343 -11.20 15.72 29.23
CA LYS A 343 -9.86 15.92 29.77
C LYS A 343 -9.22 17.19 29.24
N VAL A 344 -9.31 17.44 27.93
CA VAL A 344 -8.72 18.62 27.29
C VAL A 344 -9.41 19.92 27.73
N ASN A 345 -10.74 19.90 27.90
CA ASN A 345 -11.49 21.08 28.36
C ASN A 345 -11.25 21.39 29.85
N ASN A 346 -10.92 20.37 30.66
CA ASN A 346 -10.65 20.51 32.09
C ASN A 346 -9.15 20.63 32.42
N LEU A 347 -8.29 20.86 31.42
CA LEU A 347 -6.89 21.15 31.69
C LEU A 347 -6.78 22.43 32.53
N PRO A 348 -5.99 22.42 33.61
CA PRO A 348 -5.89 23.58 34.49
C PRO A 348 -5.29 24.76 33.73
N ALA A 349 -5.97 25.92 33.77
CA ALA A 349 -5.52 27.15 33.12
C ALA A 349 -4.15 27.65 33.63
N ALA A 350 -3.79 27.29 34.87
CA ALA A 350 -2.49 27.57 35.49
C ALA A 350 -1.45 26.44 35.30
N GLY A 351 -1.77 25.39 34.53
CA GLY A 351 -0.86 24.28 34.25
C GLY A 351 0.29 24.72 33.34
N LYS A 352 1.48 24.15 33.55
CA LYS A 352 2.64 24.42 32.69
C LYS A 352 2.36 23.95 31.25
N PRO A 353 2.55 24.79 30.23
CA PRO A 353 2.34 24.40 28.84
C PRO A 353 3.34 23.31 28.44
N THR A 354 2.88 22.31 27.70
CA THR A 354 3.73 21.21 27.22
C THR A 354 3.39 20.84 25.78
N LEU A 355 4.34 20.23 25.05
CA LEU A 355 4.09 19.67 23.72
C LEU A 355 2.91 18.69 23.73
N LYS A 356 2.78 17.90 24.81
CA LYS A 356 1.69 16.95 25.02
C LYS A 356 0.31 17.62 25.00
N ILE A 357 0.17 18.73 25.74
CA ILE A 357 -1.08 19.51 25.79
C ILE A 357 -1.40 20.10 24.41
N ALA A 358 -0.40 20.69 23.75
CA ALA A 358 -0.57 21.23 22.39
C ALA A 358 -1.00 20.13 21.40
N TYR A 359 -0.42 18.94 21.51
CA TYR A 359 -0.76 17.79 20.69
C TYR A 359 -2.17 17.28 20.95
N ALA A 360 -2.61 17.25 22.21
CA ALA A 360 -4.00 16.90 22.54
C ALA A 360 -5.00 17.90 21.94
N TYR A 361 -4.72 19.21 21.99
CA TYR A 361 -5.53 20.22 21.29
C TYR A 361 -5.58 19.97 19.79
N TYR A 362 -4.42 19.71 19.18
CA TYR A 362 -4.29 19.42 17.76
C TYR A 362 -5.09 18.17 17.33
N LEU A 363 -5.02 17.07 18.08
CA LEU A 363 -5.75 15.82 17.79
C LEU A 363 -7.27 16.02 17.78
N LEU A 364 -7.77 16.92 18.63
CA LEU A 364 -9.18 17.31 18.72
C LEU A 364 -9.53 18.53 17.84
N GLY A 365 -8.66 18.90 16.90
CA GLY A 365 -8.94 19.98 15.94
C GLY A 365 -8.89 21.40 16.50
N LYS A 366 -8.49 21.59 17.77
CA LYS A 366 -8.40 22.90 18.43
C LYS A 366 -7.11 23.62 18.07
N MET A 367 -7.06 24.14 16.83
CA MET A 367 -5.83 24.71 16.25
C MET A 367 -5.33 25.96 16.97
N ASN A 368 -6.22 26.89 17.36
CA ASN A 368 -5.80 28.13 18.03
C ASN A 368 -5.20 27.85 19.42
N PRO A 369 -5.84 27.06 20.30
CA PRO A 369 -5.21 26.63 21.55
C PRO A 369 -3.89 25.90 21.33
N ALA A 370 -3.79 25.01 20.34
CA ALA A 370 -2.53 24.33 20.02
C ALA A 370 -1.42 25.31 19.65
N ILE A 371 -1.69 26.29 18.77
CA ILE A 371 -0.74 27.34 18.37
C ILE A 371 -0.30 28.17 19.58
N ALA A 372 -1.26 28.62 20.40
CA ALA A 372 -0.97 29.42 21.60
C ALA A 372 -0.08 28.65 22.59
N THR A 373 -0.41 27.38 22.88
CA THR A 373 0.41 26.52 23.72
C THR A 373 1.81 26.31 23.13
N LEU A 374 1.94 26.06 21.82
CA LEU A 374 3.25 25.88 21.18
C LEU A 374 4.12 27.14 21.25
N LYS A 375 3.55 28.34 21.09
CA LYS A 375 4.30 29.60 21.25
C LYS A 375 4.87 29.72 22.67
N GLN A 376 4.09 29.36 23.70
CA GLN A 376 4.55 29.34 25.09
C GLN A 376 5.62 28.27 25.35
N VAL A 377 5.38 27.04 24.88
CA VAL A 377 6.36 25.93 24.99
C VAL A 377 7.69 26.31 24.35
N ALA A 378 7.66 26.96 23.18
CA ALA A 378 8.89 27.38 22.51
C ALA A 378 9.65 28.43 23.34
N ALA A 379 8.97 29.42 23.92
CA ALA A 379 9.62 30.43 24.77
C ALA A 379 10.25 29.78 26.02
N GLU A 380 9.50 28.96 26.76
CA GLU A 380 10.01 28.28 27.96
C GLU A 380 11.15 27.31 27.65
N ALA A 381 11.06 26.58 26.53
CA ALA A 381 12.09 25.63 26.12
C ALA A 381 13.39 26.35 25.75
N GLN A 382 13.31 27.51 25.10
CA GLN A 382 14.46 28.34 24.79
C GLN A 382 15.14 28.85 26.06
N GLU A 383 14.36 29.38 27.02
CA GLU A 383 14.88 29.88 28.31
C GLU A 383 15.53 28.77 29.14
N SER A 384 14.91 27.59 29.16
CA SER A 384 15.41 26.41 29.89
C SER A 384 16.45 25.59 29.12
N ARG A 385 16.87 26.03 27.93
CA ARG A 385 17.83 25.34 27.04
C ARG A 385 17.44 23.91 26.67
N LYS A 386 16.13 23.67 26.55
CA LYS A 386 15.51 22.45 26.03
C LYS A 386 15.42 22.52 24.52
N TRP A 387 16.55 22.30 23.86
CA TRP A 387 16.74 22.57 22.43
C TRP A 387 15.94 21.67 21.49
N LEU A 388 15.66 20.41 21.87
CA LEU A 388 14.84 19.50 21.07
C LEU A 388 13.37 19.90 21.16
N THR A 389 12.87 20.18 22.38
CA THR A 389 11.52 20.69 22.58
C THR A 389 11.32 22.03 21.86
N PHE A 390 12.32 22.92 21.92
CA PHE A 390 12.30 24.20 21.20
C PHE A 390 12.17 23.99 19.69
N TYR A 391 13.00 23.11 19.12
CA TYR A 391 12.97 22.80 17.69
C TYR A 391 11.62 22.19 17.29
N ILE A 392 11.14 21.16 18.01
CA ILE A 392 9.86 20.49 17.74
C ILE A 392 8.70 21.48 17.84
N ALA A 393 8.70 22.37 18.84
CA ALA A 393 7.64 23.38 18.98
C ALA A 393 7.60 24.33 17.79
N LYS A 394 8.76 24.84 17.35
CA LYS A 394 8.87 25.70 16.16
C LYS A 394 8.50 24.96 14.87
N TYR A 395 8.93 23.71 14.73
CA TYR A 395 8.58 22.87 13.59
C TYR A 395 7.07 22.63 13.53
N ASN A 396 6.43 22.25 14.64
CA ASN A 396 4.98 22.08 14.75
C ASN A 396 4.21 23.36 14.40
N LEU A 397 4.69 24.55 14.78
CA LEU A 397 4.07 25.81 14.37
C LEU A 397 4.02 25.95 12.83
N THR A 398 5.10 25.58 12.13
CA THR A 398 5.12 25.59 10.65
C THR A 398 4.18 24.53 10.05
N LEU A 399 4.07 23.36 10.69
CA LEU A 399 3.14 22.30 10.26
C LEU A 399 1.69 22.73 10.43
N LEU A 400 1.33 23.33 11.57
CA LEU A 400 0.00 23.86 11.81
C LEU A 400 -0.34 24.98 10.81
N ALA A 401 0.62 25.85 10.46
CA ALA A 401 0.41 26.87 9.43
C ALA A 401 0.01 26.24 8.08
N LYS A 402 0.69 25.17 7.67
CA LYS A 402 0.34 24.41 6.45
C LYS A 402 -1.05 23.79 6.57
N LEU A 403 -1.38 23.18 7.70
CA LEU A 403 -2.69 22.56 7.91
C LEU A 403 -3.83 23.57 7.92
N VAL A 404 -3.65 24.73 8.56
CA VAL A 404 -4.62 25.83 8.53
C VAL A 404 -4.77 26.36 7.10
N LYS A 405 -3.67 26.56 6.38
CA LYS A 405 -3.66 27.05 5.00
C LYS A 405 -4.36 26.13 4.01
N PHE A 406 -4.24 24.81 4.15
CA PHE A 406 -4.81 23.86 3.18
C PHE A 406 -6.08 23.16 3.66
N GLY A 407 -6.30 23.10 4.98
CA GLY A 407 -7.40 22.37 5.60
C GLY A 407 -8.60 23.21 6.03
N ILE A 408 -8.47 24.55 6.06
CA ILE A 408 -9.57 25.46 6.40
C ILE A 408 -10.05 26.20 5.15
N ALA A 409 -11.36 26.47 5.04
CA ALA A 409 -11.92 27.26 3.94
C ALA A 409 -11.27 28.66 3.86
N PRO A 410 -10.96 29.21 2.65
CA PRO A 410 -10.27 30.49 2.50
C PRO A 410 -10.89 31.66 3.27
N ALA A 411 -12.22 31.71 3.40
CA ALA A 411 -12.94 32.77 4.10
C ALA A 411 -12.73 32.79 5.64
N GLU A 412 -12.29 31.67 6.22
CA GLU A 412 -12.11 31.50 7.67
C GLU A 412 -10.62 31.56 8.07
N ARG A 413 -9.72 31.81 7.11
CA ARG A 413 -8.27 31.83 7.35
C ARG A 413 -7.81 33.18 7.87
N ASP A 414 -6.98 33.16 8.89
CA ASP A 414 -6.14 34.30 9.26
C ASP A 414 -4.82 34.24 8.46
N GLU A 415 -4.79 34.89 7.29
CA GLU A 415 -3.61 34.92 6.42
C GLU A 415 -2.40 35.61 7.07
N ASN A 416 -2.62 36.53 8.03
CA ASN A 416 -1.53 37.17 8.77
C ASN A 416 -0.89 36.17 9.74
N LEU A 417 -1.70 35.42 10.48
CA LEU A 417 -1.22 34.35 11.35
C LEU A 417 -0.51 33.25 10.55
N ILE A 418 -1.06 32.83 9.41
CA ILE A 418 -0.41 31.83 8.54
C ILE A 418 0.97 32.33 8.09
N SER A 419 1.05 33.59 7.65
CA SER A 419 2.32 34.19 7.20
C SER A 419 3.33 34.31 8.35
N GLU A 420 2.89 34.71 9.55
CA GLU A 420 3.72 34.74 10.77
C GLU A 420 4.30 33.36 11.08
N LEU A 421 3.47 32.32 11.06
CA LEU A 421 3.88 30.97 11.42
C LEU A 421 4.76 30.31 10.35
N LEU A 422 4.56 30.62 9.07
CA LEU A 422 5.44 30.16 7.98
C LEU A 422 6.78 30.89 7.93
N ALA A 423 6.85 32.11 8.47
CA ALA A 423 8.08 32.91 8.52
C ALA A 423 9.07 32.45 9.61
N VAL A 424 8.74 31.41 10.40
CA VAL A 424 9.65 30.85 11.42
C VAL A 424 10.93 30.32 10.73
N PRO A 425 12.13 30.88 11.02
CA PRO A 425 13.36 30.48 10.35
C PRO A 425 13.91 29.18 10.95
N LEU A 426 13.41 28.04 10.47
CA LEU A 426 13.77 26.73 11.02
C LEU A 426 15.27 26.40 10.91
N ASP A 427 15.98 26.91 9.90
CA ASP A 427 17.43 26.72 9.79
C ASP A 427 18.21 27.50 10.88
N ASP A 428 17.74 28.69 11.26
CA ASP A 428 18.33 29.45 12.37
C ASP A 428 18.06 28.75 13.70
N VAL A 429 16.83 28.27 13.89
CA VAL A 429 16.44 27.47 15.07
C VAL A 429 17.28 26.20 15.15
N LEU A 430 17.49 25.49 14.03
CA LEU A 430 18.36 24.33 13.96
C LEU A 430 19.78 24.67 14.40
N THR A 431 20.34 25.76 13.88
CA THR A 431 21.71 26.20 14.17
C THR A 431 21.89 26.51 15.64
N ILE A 432 20.94 27.23 16.25
CA ILE A 432 20.97 27.58 17.68
C ILE A 432 20.80 26.34 18.58
N SER A 433 19.93 25.41 18.18
CA SER A 433 19.66 24.18 18.93
C SER A 433 20.78 23.14 18.83
N THR A 434 21.68 23.25 17.84
CA THR A 434 22.68 22.21 17.56
C THR A 434 23.81 22.23 18.59
N THR A 435 23.88 21.17 19.37
CA THR A 435 25.06 20.79 20.17
C THR A 435 25.64 19.48 19.63
N GLU A 436 26.90 19.18 19.94
CA GLU A 436 27.53 17.91 19.53
C GLU A 436 26.70 16.69 19.98
N SER A 437 26.15 16.75 21.20
CA SER A 437 25.32 15.72 21.79
C SER A 437 23.88 15.66 21.27
N LEU A 438 23.46 16.53 20.36
CA LEU A 438 22.08 16.56 19.80
C LEU A 438 22.06 16.59 18.27
N ALA A 439 23.19 16.84 17.62
CA ALA A 439 23.30 17.08 16.19
C ALA A 439 22.67 15.97 15.33
N ASP A 440 22.85 14.71 15.71
CA ASP A 440 22.31 13.55 14.99
C ASP A 440 20.78 13.42 15.13
N ILE A 441 20.23 13.76 16.29
CA ILE A 441 18.77 13.82 16.52
C ILE A 441 18.16 14.96 15.71
N LEU A 442 18.79 16.14 15.75
CA LEU A 442 18.32 17.32 15.02
C LEU A 442 18.41 17.13 13.50
N GLU A 443 19.46 16.50 12.99
CA GLU A 443 19.57 16.12 11.57
C GLU A 443 18.47 15.12 11.18
N TYR A 444 18.12 14.20 12.09
CA TYR A 444 17.03 13.25 11.88
C TYR A 444 15.66 13.93 11.86
N LEU A 445 15.44 14.95 12.70
CA LEU A 445 14.23 15.78 12.72
C LEU A 445 14.15 16.74 11.54
N LYS A 446 15.29 17.25 11.05
CA LYS A 446 15.37 18.30 10.05
C LYS A 446 14.46 18.00 8.86
N GLU A 447 13.48 18.88 8.66
CA GLU A 447 12.55 18.87 7.52
C GLU A 447 11.84 17.52 7.29
N GLY A 448 11.69 16.70 8.33
CA GLY A 448 11.04 15.39 8.19
C GLY A 448 11.91 14.30 7.57
N ASN A 449 13.24 14.43 7.58
CA ASN A 449 14.19 13.42 7.07
C ASN A 449 13.92 12.00 7.58
N PHE A 450 13.40 11.85 8.80
CA PHE A 450 13.00 10.57 9.35
C PHE A 450 11.93 9.84 8.52
N MET A 451 10.98 10.58 7.93
CA MET A 451 9.92 10.04 7.08
C MET A 451 10.47 9.55 5.74
N ASP A 452 11.33 10.33 5.08
CA ASP A 452 11.92 9.92 3.81
C ASP A 452 12.79 8.67 3.97
N LYS A 453 13.62 8.62 5.03
CA LYS A 453 14.42 7.45 5.37
C LYS A 453 13.54 6.22 5.64
N ALA A 454 12.45 6.39 6.38
CA ALA A 454 11.50 5.31 6.66
C ALA A 454 10.79 4.83 5.39
N ARG A 455 10.31 5.76 4.53
CA ARG A 455 9.62 5.45 3.28
C ARG A 455 10.47 4.57 2.36
N GLU A 456 11.71 4.98 2.10
CA GLU A 456 12.59 4.21 1.20
C GLU A 456 12.92 2.83 1.78
N LYS A 457 13.19 2.74 3.09
CA LYS A 457 13.47 1.46 3.76
C LYS A 457 12.25 0.54 3.75
N ILE A 458 11.05 1.05 4.04
CA ILE A 458 9.81 0.29 4.00
C ILE A 458 9.52 -0.20 2.59
N LYS A 459 9.71 0.64 1.56
CA LYS A 459 9.51 0.25 0.16
C LYS A 459 10.45 -0.89 -0.26
N ASP A 460 11.73 -0.82 0.11
CA ASP A 460 12.70 -1.90 -0.12
C ASP A 460 12.30 -3.19 0.61
N LEU A 461 11.90 -3.11 1.88
CA LEU A 461 11.43 -4.26 2.65
C LEU A 461 10.18 -4.89 2.05
N VAL A 462 9.21 -4.09 1.62
CA VAL A 462 7.96 -4.56 0.99
C VAL A 462 8.26 -5.25 -0.34
N ALA A 463 9.20 -4.74 -1.14
CA ALA A 463 9.62 -5.41 -2.37
C ALA A 463 10.18 -6.81 -2.06
N ARG A 464 11.06 -6.92 -1.07
CA ARG A 464 11.62 -8.22 -0.65
C ARG A 464 10.57 -9.17 -0.09
N ILE A 465 9.60 -8.68 0.68
CA ILE A 465 8.50 -9.52 1.20
C ILE A 465 7.64 -10.05 0.06
N LYS A 466 7.41 -9.26 -1.00
CA LYS A 466 6.69 -9.72 -2.19
C LYS A 466 7.48 -10.80 -2.94
N ASP A 467 8.79 -10.61 -3.08
CA ASP A 467 9.66 -11.63 -3.66
C ASP A 467 9.62 -12.92 -2.82
N ASP A 468 9.72 -12.82 -1.49
CA ASP A 468 9.58 -13.95 -0.55
C ASP A 468 8.21 -14.64 -0.72
N GLN A 469 7.13 -13.88 -0.92
CA GLN A 469 5.77 -14.41 -1.09
C GLN A 469 5.61 -15.24 -2.38
N ILE A 470 6.29 -14.87 -3.45
CA ILE A 470 6.23 -15.53 -4.77
C ILE A 470 7.19 -16.71 -4.82
N ASP A 471 8.46 -16.48 -4.45
CA ASP A 471 9.57 -17.37 -4.77
C ASP A 471 9.95 -18.32 -3.63
N GLN A 472 9.72 -17.93 -2.36
CA GLN A 472 10.18 -18.72 -1.21
C GLN A 472 9.12 -19.65 -0.64
N ASN A 473 9.48 -20.92 -0.57
CA ASN A 473 8.57 -21.98 -0.11
C ASN A 473 8.79 -22.36 1.36
N THR A 474 10.01 -22.15 1.86
CA THR A 474 10.53 -22.58 3.17
C THR A 474 11.71 -21.68 3.55
N GLY A 475 12.08 -21.66 4.83
CA GLY A 475 13.26 -20.93 5.31
C GLY A 475 12.92 -19.95 6.42
N TRP A 476 13.76 -18.94 6.62
CA TRP A 476 13.52 -17.86 7.57
C TRP A 476 13.78 -16.50 6.91
N THR A 477 12.88 -15.55 7.12
CA THR A 477 13.03 -14.16 6.68
C THR A 477 12.80 -13.20 7.84
N ASP A 478 13.73 -12.26 8.05
CA ASP A 478 13.55 -11.17 9.02
C ASP A 478 12.87 -9.94 8.39
N ASN A 479 12.53 -9.99 7.08
CA ASN A 479 12.00 -8.83 6.36
C ASN A 479 10.70 -8.31 6.99
N THR A 480 9.80 -9.20 7.43
CA THR A 480 8.55 -8.80 8.10
C THR A 480 8.83 -8.11 9.44
N ARG A 481 9.71 -8.67 10.27
CA ARG A 481 10.06 -8.06 11.56
C ARG A 481 10.75 -6.72 11.37
N ALA A 482 11.61 -6.60 10.36
CA ALA A 482 12.26 -5.34 10.00
C ALA A 482 11.24 -4.30 9.51
N LEU A 483 10.23 -4.71 8.76
CA LEU A 483 9.13 -3.84 8.34
C LEU A 483 8.37 -3.29 9.55
N LEU A 484 8.00 -4.17 10.50
CA LEU A 484 7.33 -3.77 11.74
C LEU A 484 8.22 -2.81 12.54
N ASP A 485 9.51 -3.11 12.71
CA ASP A 485 10.44 -2.29 13.49
C ASP A 485 10.59 -0.89 12.91
N VAL A 486 10.83 -0.76 11.60
CA VAL A 486 10.98 0.55 10.95
C VAL A 486 9.68 1.35 10.99
N TYR A 487 8.53 0.69 10.77
CA TYR A 487 7.23 1.36 10.79
C TYR A 487 6.90 1.87 12.20
N PHE A 488 6.92 0.99 13.21
CA PHE A 488 6.60 1.38 14.58
C PHE A 488 7.61 2.36 15.17
N GLU A 489 8.91 2.22 14.88
CA GLU A 489 9.92 3.21 15.30
C GLU A 489 9.60 4.60 14.72
N THR A 490 9.11 4.67 13.48
CA THR A 490 8.73 5.93 12.84
C THR A 490 7.45 6.51 13.46
N ILE A 491 6.40 5.70 13.64
CA ILE A 491 5.13 6.14 14.22
C ILE A 491 5.32 6.56 15.69
N TYR A 492 6.02 5.77 16.50
CA TYR A 492 6.28 6.11 17.90
C TYR A 492 7.16 7.36 18.03
N PHE A 493 8.13 7.55 17.13
CA PHE A 493 8.92 8.79 17.09
C PHE A 493 8.05 10.02 16.80
N ILE A 494 7.03 9.90 15.97
CA ILE A 494 6.06 10.98 15.73
C ILE A 494 5.22 11.20 16.97
N GLU A 495 4.56 10.16 17.48
CA GLU A 495 3.51 10.33 18.47
C GLU A 495 4.05 10.61 19.88
N GLU A 496 5.10 9.90 20.31
CA GLU A 496 5.67 10.07 21.66
C GLU A 496 6.47 11.36 21.80
N ASN A 497 6.95 11.92 20.68
CA ASN A 497 7.58 13.24 20.65
C ASN A 497 6.62 14.35 20.17
N TYR A 498 5.33 14.03 20.00
CA TYR A 498 4.27 15.00 19.73
C TYR A 498 4.47 15.82 18.45
N ILE A 499 4.98 15.18 17.39
CA ILE A 499 5.20 15.80 16.08
C ILE A 499 3.89 15.77 15.28
N MET A 500 3.41 16.93 14.82
CA MET A 500 2.07 17.08 14.22
C MET A 500 2.02 16.78 12.72
N VAL A 501 2.52 15.61 12.31
CA VAL A 501 2.62 15.19 10.89
C VAL A 501 1.58 14.14 10.45
N ASP A 502 0.74 13.63 11.35
CA ASP A 502 -0.25 12.56 11.09
C ASP A 502 -1.33 12.91 10.06
N ASN A 503 -1.59 14.20 9.83
CA ASN A 503 -2.52 14.67 8.81
C ASN A 503 -1.93 14.80 7.41
N PHE A 504 -0.61 14.62 7.27
CA PHE A 504 0.06 14.80 5.98
C PHE A 504 0.08 13.49 5.19
N TYR A 505 0.14 13.63 3.85
CA TYR A 505 0.05 12.50 2.93
C TYR A 505 1.17 11.47 3.14
N GLU A 506 2.33 11.91 3.60
CA GLU A 506 3.53 11.10 3.84
C GLU A 506 3.27 9.95 4.82
N VAL A 507 2.55 10.22 5.93
CA VAL A 507 2.19 9.18 6.90
C VAL A 507 1.27 8.15 6.22
N SER A 508 0.22 8.62 5.54
CA SER A 508 -0.71 7.73 4.82
C SER A 508 -0.01 6.86 3.76
N ARG A 509 1.01 7.40 3.08
CA ARG A 509 1.77 6.70 2.05
C ARG A 509 2.70 5.64 2.64
N ILE A 510 3.35 5.94 3.76
CA ILE A 510 4.14 4.94 4.48
C ILE A 510 3.23 3.83 5.01
N THR A 511 2.06 4.18 5.55
CA THR A 511 1.05 3.19 6.00
C THR A 511 0.49 2.37 4.84
N GLU A 512 0.34 2.93 3.63
CA GLU A 512 -0.04 2.15 2.44
C GLU A 512 1.01 1.06 2.14
N TYR A 513 2.29 1.41 2.09
CA TYR A 513 3.36 0.42 1.87
C TYR A 513 3.43 -0.61 3.00
N PHE A 514 3.28 -0.17 4.23
CA PHE A 514 3.18 -1.04 5.39
C PHE A 514 2.03 -2.05 5.25
N THR A 515 0.83 -1.58 4.89
CA THR A 515 -0.35 -2.42 4.66
C THR A 515 -0.12 -3.45 3.57
N ASP A 516 0.48 -3.05 2.44
CA ASP A 516 0.86 -3.95 1.34
C ASP A 516 1.81 -5.06 1.82
N GLY A 517 2.86 -4.67 2.56
CA GLY A 517 3.83 -5.61 3.14
C GLY A 517 3.23 -6.57 4.16
N LEU A 518 2.31 -6.11 5.02
CA LEU A 518 1.62 -6.96 5.99
C LEU A 518 0.80 -8.05 5.31
N PHE A 519 -0.03 -7.68 4.33
CA PHE A 519 -0.85 -8.68 3.63
C PHE A 519 -0.01 -9.61 2.75
N ALA A 520 1.06 -9.13 2.11
CA ALA A 520 2.01 -9.97 1.38
C ALA A 520 2.69 -11.00 2.29
N SER A 521 3.18 -10.56 3.45
CA SER A 521 3.80 -11.44 4.45
C SER A 521 2.79 -12.45 5.00
N TYR A 522 1.59 -12.01 5.36
CA TYR A 522 0.53 -12.89 5.85
C TYR A 522 0.16 -13.98 4.82
N ALA A 523 0.06 -13.60 3.54
CA ALA A 523 -0.27 -14.51 2.44
C ALA A 523 0.91 -15.39 1.99
N SER A 524 2.12 -15.17 2.51
CA SER A 524 3.29 -16.02 2.23
C SER A 524 3.08 -17.46 2.68
N ARG A 525 3.84 -18.39 2.10
CA ARG A 525 3.65 -19.83 2.33
C ARG A 525 3.80 -20.19 3.82
N LYS A 526 3.00 -21.15 4.30
CA LYS A 526 2.93 -21.51 5.73
C LYS A 526 4.27 -21.93 6.34
N ASN A 527 5.18 -22.47 5.53
CA ASN A 527 6.47 -22.99 5.99
C ASN A 527 7.60 -21.94 5.98
N LEU A 528 7.30 -20.71 5.55
CA LEU A 528 8.26 -19.60 5.63
C LEU A 528 8.27 -19.05 7.06
N GLY A 529 9.35 -19.28 7.79
CA GLY A 529 9.60 -18.71 9.11
C GLY A 529 9.82 -17.21 9.05
N GLY A 530 9.37 -16.50 10.07
CA GLY A 530 9.49 -15.03 10.16
C GLY A 530 8.43 -14.24 9.37
N LYS A 531 7.48 -14.92 8.72
CA LYS A 531 6.28 -14.28 8.15
C LYS A 531 5.32 -13.78 9.23
N LEU A 532 4.37 -12.92 8.85
CA LEU A 532 3.28 -12.49 9.72
C LEU A 532 2.29 -13.65 9.97
N LEU A 533 2.05 -13.96 11.23
CA LEU A 533 1.16 -15.06 11.64
C LEU A 533 -0.24 -14.60 12.04
N HIS A 534 -0.31 -13.43 12.69
CA HIS A 534 -1.53 -12.79 13.16
C HIS A 534 -1.36 -11.27 13.09
N PHE A 535 -2.48 -10.56 13.13
CA PHE A 535 -2.53 -9.13 13.36
C PHE A 535 -2.60 -8.91 14.88
N THR A 536 -1.73 -8.05 15.41
CA THR A 536 -1.73 -7.65 16.84
C THR A 536 -2.48 -6.35 17.04
N ASP A 537 -2.75 -5.98 18.30
CA ASP A 537 -3.37 -4.70 18.66
C ASP A 537 -2.62 -3.51 18.04
N ALA A 538 -1.31 -3.43 18.21
CA ALA A 538 -0.50 -2.35 17.63
C ALA A 538 -0.63 -2.24 16.09
N ILE A 539 -0.72 -3.37 15.37
CA ILE A 539 -0.92 -3.38 13.93
C ILE A 539 -2.32 -2.85 13.58
N VAL A 540 -3.36 -3.36 14.26
CA VAL A 540 -4.75 -2.99 13.99
C VAL A 540 -4.98 -1.52 14.32
N GLU A 541 -4.50 -1.04 15.46
CA GLU A 541 -4.55 0.38 15.87
C GLU A 541 -3.91 1.29 14.82
N SER A 542 -2.74 0.90 14.31
CA SER A 542 -2.04 1.67 13.26
C SER A 542 -2.83 1.73 11.96
N LEU A 543 -3.44 0.61 11.54
CA LEU A 543 -4.28 0.57 10.34
C LEU A 543 -5.56 1.40 10.52
N ILE A 544 -6.13 1.43 11.72
CA ILE A 544 -7.30 2.27 12.04
C ILE A 544 -6.93 3.75 12.01
N ALA A 545 -5.86 4.14 12.71
CA ALA A 545 -5.45 5.54 12.85
C ALA A 545 -4.97 6.16 11.53
N PHE A 546 -4.12 5.44 10.78
CA PHE A 546 -3.35 5.98 9.65
C PHE A 546 -3.65 5.33 8.30
N GLY A 547 -4.33 4.18 8.29
CA GLY A 547 -4.64 3.46 7.05
C GLY A 547 -5.71 4.14 6.21
N LYS A 548 -5.91 3.60 5.01
CA LYS A 548 -7.02 3.93 4.13
C LYS A 548 -7.80 2.66 3.83
N GLN A 549 -9.12 2.73 3.99
CA GLN A 549 -10.00 1.59 3.76
C GLN A 549 -9.76 0.97 2.38
N ASP A 550 -9.68 1.80 1.34
CA ASP A 550 -9.48 1.34 -0.03
C ASP A 550 -8.20 0.53 -0.20
N ASP A 551 -7.11 0.95 0.44
CA ASP A 551 -5.83 0.24 0.39
C ASP A 551 -5.89 -1.07 1.18
N ILE A 552 -6.51 -1.07 2.37
CA ILE A 552 -6.74 -2.27 3.17
C ILE A 552 -7.53 -3.31 2.34
N LEU A 553 -8.64 -2.89 1.72
CA LEU A 553 -9.50 -3.77 0.91
C LEU A 553 -8.80 -4.23 -0.38
N LYS A 554 -8.08 -3.33 -1.06
CA LYS A 554 -7.27 -3.60 -2.25
C LYS A 554 -6.22 -4.66 -1.98
N PHE A 555 -5.41 -4.50 -0.92
CA PHE A 555 -4.35 -5.45 -0.62
C PHE A 555 -4.90 -6.77 -0.08
N ARG A 556 -5.94 -6.75 0.75
CA ARG A 556 -6.69 -7.96 1.14
C ARG A 556 -7.12 -8.77 -0.08
N SER A 557 -7.72 -8.10 -1.07
CA SER A 557 -8.19 -8.73 -2.31
C SER A 557 -7.03 -9.25 -3.16
N ARG A 558 -5.98 -8.43 -3.37
CA ARG A 558 -4.77 -8.77 -4.12
C ARG A 558 -4.12 -10.05 -3.63
N TYR A 559 -3.99 -10.19 -2.31
CA TYR A 559 -3.35 -11.34 -1.67
C TYR A 559 -4.34 -12.45 -1.28
N LYS A 560 -5.61 -12.33 -1.68
CA LYS A 560 -6.68 -13.33 -1.48
C LYS A 560 -6.86 -13.73 -0.01
N VAL A 561 -6.65 -12.79 0.91
CA VAL A 561 -6.78 -13.04 2.36
C VAL A 561 -8.25 -12.99 2.75
N LYS A 562 -8.90 -14.14 2.91
CA LYS A 562 -10.34 -14.17 3.24
C LYS A 562 -10.63 -13.62 4.63
N VAL A 563 -9.95 -14.18 5.63
CA VAL A 563 -10.01 -13.83 7.06
C VAL A 563 -8.58 -13.81 7.59
N ALA A 564 -8.25 -12.83 8.43
CA ALA A 564 -6.94 -12.67 9.04
C ALA A 564 -6.99 -12.99 10.54
N LYS A 565 -6.08 -13.83 11.03
CA LYS A 565 -5.97 -14.12 12.46
C LYS A 565 -5.66 -12.86 13.25
N TYR A 566 -6.31 -12.70 14.39
CA TYR A 566 -6.12 -11.58 15.31
C TYR A 566 -5.74 -12.12 16.70
N GLU A 567 -4.71 -11.53 17.30
CA GLU A 567 -4.26 -11.87 18.65
C GLU A 567 -4.11 -10.59 19.46
N SER A 568 -4.93 -10.43 20.51
CA SER A 568 -4.79 -9.32 21.44
C SER A 568 -3.74 -9.63 22.50
N GLU A 569 -2.93 -8.64 22.85
CA GLU A 569 -1.78 -8.76 23.75
C GLU A 569 -2.13 -9.23 25.16
N ASN A 570 -3.41 -9.14 25.59
CA ASN A 570 -3.86 -9.56 26.91
C ASN A 570 -5.13 -10.43 26.91
N GLY A 571 -5.53 -10.97 25.75
CA GLY A 571 -6.84 -11.63 25.60
C GLY A 571 -8.03 -10.68 25.84
N GLN A 572 -7.76 -9.38 25.95
CA GLN A 572 -8.76 -8.33 26.04
C GLN A 572 -9.28 -8.04 24.62
N ARG A 573 -10.55 -7.67 24.49
CA ARG A 573 -11.14 -7.33 23.19
C ARG A 573 -10.76 -5.90 22.78
N ALA A 574 -9.47 -5.58 22.74
CA ALA A 574 -8.96 -4.20 22.65
C ALA A 574 -9.47 -3.47 21.40
N PHE A 575 -9.31 -4.08 20.21
CA PHE A 575 -9.87 -3.56 18.97
C PHE A 575 -11.40 -3.36 19.04
N ILE A 576 -12.12 -4.33 19.61
CA ILE A 576 -13.58 -4.27 19.71
C ILE A 576 -13.98 -3.11 20.62
N ASN A 577 -13.34 -2.96 21.78
CA ASN A 577 -13.59 -1.86 22.71
C ASN A 577 -13.30 -0.51 22.04
N GLN A 578 -12.23 -0.39 21.25
CA GLN A 578 -11.94 0.81 20.46
C GLN A 578 -13.04 1.11 19.44
N PHE A 579 -13.54 0.10 18.73
CA PHE A 579 -14.67 0.28 17.83
C PHE A 579 -15.89 0.79 18.59
N LEU A 580 -16.27 0.13 19.69
CA LEU A 580 -17.45 0.52 20.46
C LEU A 580 -17.31 1.94 21.01
N ASN A 581 -16.14 2.30 21.56
CA ASN A 581 -15.83 3.66 22.01
C ASN A 581 -15.96 4.68 20.89
N LEU A 582 -15.49 4.35 19.68
CA LEU A 582 -15.58 5.21 18.51
C LEU A 582 -17.04 5.53 18.18
N VAL A 583 -17.90 4.50 18.14
CA VAL A 583 -19.34 4.65 17.86
C VAL A 583 -20.04 5.42 18.98
N ASP A 584 -19.80 5.05 20.23
CA ASP A 584 -20.42 5.67 21.41
C ASP A 584 -19.98 7.15 21.57
N SER A 585 -18.81 7.52 21.03
CA SER A 585 -18.30 8.90 21.05
C SER A 585 -18.93 9.81 20.00
N TYR A 586 -19.76 9.31 19.08
CA TYR A 586 -20.31 10.12 17.99
C TYR A 586 -21.18 11.29 18.49
N LEU A 587 -22.24 10.99 19.25
CA LEU A 587 -23.17 12.02 19.74
C LEU A 587 -22.47 13.04 20.65
N PRO A 588 -21.64 12.62 21.63
CA PRO A 588 -20.83 13.56 22.41
C PRO A 588 -19.94 14.47 21.55
N ALA A 589 -19.34 13.94 20.47
CA ALA A 589 -18.55 14.75 19.55
C ALA A 589 -19.40 15.78 18.79
N VAL A 590 -20.59 15.38 18.31
CA VAL A 590 -21.54 16.31 17.66
C VAL A 590 -21.93 17.44 18.61
N GLU A 591 -22.33 17.12 19.84
CA GLU A 591 -22.69 18.10 20.86
C GLU A 591 -21.53 19.03 21.19
N HIS A 592 -20.31 18.49 21.30
CA HIS A 592 -19.11 19.28 21.55
C HIS A 592 -18.90 20.38 20.49
N TYR A 593 -18.91 20.03 19.20
CA TYR A 593 -18.68 21.00 18.13
C TYR A 593 -19.85 21.94 17.89
N MET A 594 -21.09 21.50 18.13
CA MET A 594 -22.26 22.39 18.12
C MET A 594 -22.16 23.47 19.19
N ASN A 595 -21.72 23.11 20.40
CA ASN A 595 -21.61 24.04 21.53
C ASN A 595 -20.39 24.98 21.43
N GLN A 596 -19.34 24.61 20.70
CA GLN A 596 -18.11 25.41 20.53
C GLN A 596 -18.06 26.23 19.24
N GLY A 597 -19.21 26.49 18.60
CA GLY A 597 -19.26 27.32 17.39
C GLY A 597 -18.56 26.71 16.18
N GLY A 598 -18.34 25.39 16.17
CA GLY A 598 -17.75 24.66 15.04
C GLY A 598 -16.22 24.71 14.91
N GLU A 599 -15.49 25.34 15.84
CA GLU A 599 -14.01 25.36 15.78
C GLU A 599 -13.46 23.93 15.76
N GLY A 600 -12.61 23.61 14.78
CA GLY A 600 -11.98 22.29 14.63
C GLY A 600 -12.79 21.24 13.88
N HIS A 601 -14.06 21.50 13.56
CA HIS A 601 -14.97 20.59 12.86
C HIS A 601 -14.37 20.05 11.53
N GLN A 602 -13.82 20.95 10.71
CA GLN A 602 -13.23 20.62 9.40
C GLN A 602 -12.01 19.69 9.50
N THR A 603 -11.35 19.62 10.66
CA THR A 603 -10.13 18.82 10.86
C THR A 603 -10.40 17.51 11.61
N PHE A 604 -11.36 17.49 12.54
CA PHE A 604 -11.68 16.31 13.32
C PHE A 604 -12.49 15.27 12.54
N TRP A 605 -13.57 15.68 11.88
CA TRP A 605 -14.48 14.74 11.21
C TRP A 605 -13.83 13.92 10.10
N PRO A 606 -12.92 14.45 9.27
CA PRO A 606 -12.17 13.61 8.33
C PRO A 606 -11.38 12.49 9.01
N LYS A 607 -10.73 12.76 10.17
CA LYS A 607 -10.02 11.72 10.93
C LYS A 607 -11.00 10.70 11.51
N TYR A 608 -12.09 11.18 12.12
CA TYR A 608 -13.13 10.32 12.70
C TYR A 608 -13.71 9.37 11.65
N ARG A 609 -14.11 9.89 10.48
CA ARG A 609 -14.63 9.08 9.38
C ARG A 609 -13.62 8.03 8.92
N ARG A 610 -12.37 8.42 8.70
CA ARG A 610 -11.30 7.50 8.31
C ARG A 610 -11.14 6.36 9.30
N MET A 611 -11.03 6.68 10.60
CA MET A 611 -10.93 5.67 11.66
C MET A 611 -12.15 4.74 11.67
N PHE A 612 -13.36 5.29 11.49
CA PHE A 612 -14.59 4.51 11.43
C PHE A 612 -14.63 3.54 10.24
N HIS A 613 -14.34 4.01 9.03
CA HIS A 613 -14.31 3.19 7.83
C HIS A 613 -13.22 2.11 7.89
N ASN A 614 -12.05 2.44 8.45
CA ASN A 614 -10.98 1.48 8.69
C ASN A 614 -11.42 0.43 9.72
N SER A 615 -12.06 0.83 10.82
CA SER A 615 -12.60 -0.09 11.84
C SER A 615 -13.63 -1.06 11.26
N LEU A 616 -14.55 -0.60 10.40
CA LEU A 616 -15.50 -1.46 9.70
C LEU A 616 -14.80 -2.47 8.77
N ALA A 617 -13.79 -2.03 8.03
CA ALA A 617 -13.01 -2.92 7.17
C ALA A 617 -12.24 -3.96 7.99
N MET A 618 -11.59 -3.55 9.08
CA MET A 618 -10.87 -4.47 9.97
C MET A 618 -11.83 -5.46 10.63
N ALA A 619 -12.99 -5.04 11.11
CA ALA A 619 -14.01 -5.94 11.66
C ALA A 619 -14.56 -6.94 10.61
N GLY A 620 -14.50 -6.60 9.32
CA GLY A 620 -14.84 -7.51 8.22
C GLY A 620 -13.68 -8.40 7.74
N ILE A 621 -12.44 -8.19 8.24
CA ILE A 621 -11.24 -8.94 7.85
C ILE A 621 -10.76 -9.86 8.96
N LEU A 622 -10.78 -9.38 10.21
CA LEU A 622 -10.20 -10.07 11.35
C LEU A 622 -11.08 -11.24 11.81
N GLU A 623 -10.44 -12.30 12.29
CA GLU A 623 -11.09 -13.41 12.98
C GLU A 623 -11.51 -12.95 14.38
N VAL A 624 -12.78 -12.59 14.54
CA VAL A 624 -13.39 -12.12 15.79
C VAL A 624 -14.48 -13.07 16.27
N SER A 625 -14.82 -13.03 17.56
CA SER A 625 -15.85 -13.92 18.12
C SER A 625 -17.27 -13.53 17.69
N LEU A 626 -18.21 -14.48 17.80
CA LEU A 626 -19.63 -14.21 17.58
C LEU A 626 -20.10 -13.06 18.48
N GLU A 627 -19.74 -13.11 19.77
CA GLU A 627 -20.15 -12.08 20.73
C GLU A 627 -19.61 -10.69 20.35
N ASP A 628 -18.43 -10.61 19.74
CA ASP A 628 -17.84 -9.35 19.27
C ASP A 628 -18.60 -8.76 18.08
N VAL A 629 -18.91 -9.59 17.08
CA VAL A 629 -19.71 -9.14 15.91
C VAL A 629 -21.07 -8.63 16.37
N GLN A 630 -21.70 -9.33 17.32
CA GLN A 630 -22.98 -8.95 17.90
C GLN A 630 -22.88 -7.63 18.68
N ALA A 631 -21.83 -7.44 19.48
CA ALA A 631 -21.59 -6.19 20.20
C ALA A 631 -21.44 -5.00 19.24
N ILE A 632 -20.67 -5.17 18.16
CA ILE A 632 -20.52 -4.14 17.12
C ILE A 632 -21.88 -3.83 16.48
N ALA A 633 -22.64 -4.84 16.04
CA ALA A 633 -23.93 -4.62 15.39
C ALA A 633 -24.96 -3.92 16.31
N ASN A 634 -24.97 -4.25 17.61
CA ASN A 634 -25.83 -3.63 18.61
C ASN A 634 -25.56 -2.11 18.79
N ARG A 635 -24.30 -1.67 18.68
CA ARG A 635 -23.94 -0.24 18.76
C ARG A 635 -24.07 0.47 17.41
N LEU A 636 -23.74 -0.23 16.33
CA LEU A 636 -23.72 0.33 14.98
C LEU A 636 -25.12 0.73 14.50
N LEU A 637 -26.15 -0.11 14.71
CA LEU A 637 -27.50 0.18 14.22
C LEU A 637 -28.13 1.46 14.81
N PRO A 638 -28.12 1.70 16.13
CA PRO A 638 -28.59 2.97 16.70
C PRO A 638 -27.79 4.17 16.18
N PHE A 639 -26.47 4.03 16.03
CA PHE A 639 -25.60 5.06 15.50
C PHE A 639 -25.99 5.47 14.06
N LEU A 640 -26.28 4.50 13.20
CA LEU A 640 -26.67 4.76 11.81
C LEU A 640 -27.94 5.60 11.67
N ASN A 641 -28.83 5.60 12.67
CA ASN A 641 -30.05 6.41 12.66
C ASN A 641 -29.83 7.86 13.09
N VAL A 642 -28.70 8.19 13.71
CA VAL A 642 -28.40 9.53 14.23
C VAL A 642 -27.22 10.19 13.52
N GLU A 643 -26.47 9.43 12.73
CA GLU A 643 -25.31 9.96 12.02
C GLU A 643 -25.72 10.93 10.89
N LYS A 644 -24.95 11.99 10.71
CA LYS A 644 -25.14 13.05 9.70
C LYS A 644 -23.84 13.53 9.06
N HIS A 645 -22.70 13.00 9.52
CA HIS A 645 -21.37 13.50 9.17
C HIS A 645 -20.66 12.62 8.14
N PHE A 646 -21.28 11.50 7.73
CA PHE A 646 -20.76 10.57 6.74
C PHE A 646 -21.36 10.81 5.36
N GLN A 647 -20.57 10.52 4.32
CA GLN A 647 -21.07 10.46 2.96
C GLN A 647 -21.77 9.12 2.75
N ALA A 648 -22.98 9.14 2.19
CA ALA A 648 -23.80 7.95 2.01
C ALA A 648 -23.08 6.85 1.20
N TYR A 649 -22.34 7.22 0.15
CA TYR A 649 -21.56 6.30 -0.66
C TYR A 649 -20.45 5.58 0.13
N GLU A 650 -19.62 6.33 0.87
CA GLU A 650 -18.51 5.75 1.67
C GLU A 650 -19.05 4.86 2.80
N MET A 651 -20.13 5.28 3.45
CA MET A 651 -20.83 4.49 4.47
C MET A 651 -21.39 3.19 3.87
N SER A 652 -22.10 3.28 2.75
CA SER A 652 -22.69 2.16 2.02
C SER A 652 -21.63 1.10 1.70
N LYS A 653 -20.50 1.50 1.11
CA LYS A 653 -19.37 0.61 0.78
C LYS A 653 -18.80 -0.09 2.03
N SER A 654 -18.56 0.68 3.08
CA SER A 654 -17.97 0.18 4.33
C SER A 654 -18.88 -0.81 5.04
N LEU A 655 -20.16 -0.47 5.14
CA LEU A 655 -21.16 -1.27 5.81
C LEU A 655 -21.45 -2.55 5.01
N SER A 656 -21.56 -2.45 3.69
CA SER A 656 -21.66 -3.59 2.78
C SER A 656 -20.53 -4.58 3.01
N TYR A 657 -19.30 -4.08 3.13
CA TYR A 657 -18.14 -4.94 3.38
C TYR A 657 -18.24 -5.66 4.73
N PHE A 658 -18.57 -4.95 5.81
CA PHE A 658 -18.73 -5.55 7.14
C PHE A 658 -19.84 -6.63 7.14
N ILE A 659 -21.03 -6.29 6.64
CA ILE A 659 -22.17 -7.20 6.63
C ILE A 659 -21.87 -8.43 5.76
N ARG A 660 -21.34 -8.25 4.54
CA ARG A 660 -21.05 -9.36 3.62
C ARG A 660 -20.10 -10.39 4.23
N ASN A 661 -19.10 -9.96 4.99
CA ASN A 661 -18.13 -10.88 5.60
C ASN A 661 -18.59 -11.46 6.94
N ASN A 662 -19.53 -10.81 7.65
CA ASN A 662 -19.97 -11.23 8.97
C ASN A 662 -21.44 -11.71 9.04
N ALA A 663 -22.16 -11.77 7.92
CA ALA A 663 -23.60 -12.11 7.89
C ALA A 663 -23.95 -13.43 8.57
N TYR A 664 -23.08 -14.45 8.45
CA TYR A 664 -23.28 -15.75 9.09
C TYR A 664 -23.14 -15.72 10.62
N MET A 665 -22.56 -14.64 11.17
CA MET A 665 -22.39 -14.39 12.60
C MET A 665 -23.39 -13.37 13.13
N LEU A 666 -24.25 -12.77 12.30
CA LEU A 666 -25.24 -11.79 12.73
C LEU A 666 -26.56 -12.48 13.10
N GLU A 667 -27.23 -12.01 14.15
CA GLU A 667 -28.57 -12.50 14.47
C GLU A 667 -29.57 -11.92 13.46
N THR A 668 -30.66 -12.64 13.22
CA THR A 668 -31.75 -12.23 12.32
C THR A 668 -32.20 -10.79 12.59
N ARG A 669 -32.34 -10.39 13.86
CA ARG A 669 -32.75 -9.02 14.23
C ARG A 669 -31.79 -7.93 13.76
N HIS A 670 -30.48 -8.20 13.71
CA HIS A 670 -29.50 -7.23 13.23
C HIS A 670 -29.53 -7.15 11.71
N LEU A 671 -29.65 -8.29 11.03
CA LEU A 671 -29.80 -8.32 9.58
C LEU A 671 -31.09 -7.60 9.14
N GLU A 672 -32.19 -7.80 9.86
CA GLU A 672 -33.43 -7.04 9.67
C GLU A 672 -33.24 -5.54 9.93
N GLY A 673 -32.47 -5.18 10.97
CA GLY A 673 -32.10 -3.79 11.25
C GLY A 673 -31.32 -3.14 10.11
N PHE A 674 -30.32 -3.84 9.56
CA PHE A 674 -29.56 -3.35 8.40
C PHE A 674 -30.41 -3.29 7.13
N LEU A 675 -31.33 -4.24 6.95
CA LEU A 675 -32.28 -4.22 5.84
C LEU A 675 -33.20 -3.00 5.92
N LYS A 676 -33.72 -2.69 7.10
CA LYS A 676 -34.50 -1.46 7.35
C LYS A 676 -33.70 -0.21 7.06
N TYR A 677 -32.45 -0.16 7.50
CA TYR A 677 -31.57 0.99 7.24
C TYR A 677 -31.29 1.18 5.74
N ALA A 678 -30.98 0.09 5.02
CA ALA A 678 -30.66 0.13 3.59
C ALA A 678 -31.82 0.68 2.73
N PHE A 679 -33.06 0.34 3.08
CA PHE A 679 -34.24 0.87 2.39
C PHE A 679 -34.74 2.21 2.95
N GLY A 680 -34.17 2.73 4.04
CA GLY A 680 -34.63 3.94 4.70
C GLY A 680 -34.52 5.22 3.85
N PRO A 681 -34.98 6.37 4.36
CA PRO A 681 -35.00 7.65 3.63
C PRO A 681 -33.60 8.19 3.26
N HIS A 682 -32.52 7.56 3.73
CA HIS A 682 -31.13 7.91 3.44
C HIS A 682 -30.53 7.16 2.22
N SER A 683 -31.37 6.49 1.42
CA SER A 683 -30.98 5.40 0.50
C SER A 683 -30.54 5.79 -0.91
N MET A 684 -30.66 7.05 -1.35
CA MET A 684 -30.47 7.38 -2.79
C MET A 684 -29.04 7.14 -3.34
N ASP A 685 -28.03 6.93 -2.48
CA ASP A 685 -26.65 6.56 -2.87
C ASP A 685 -26.19 5.21 -2.25
N GLN A 686 -27.14 4.32 -1.90
CA GLN A 686 -26.86 3.07 -1.15
C GLN A 686 -26.94 1.78 -1.98
N GLU A 687 -26.81 1.84 -3.31
CA GLU A 687 -26.98 0.67 -4.21
C GLU A 687 -26.16 -0.56 -3.78
N GLU A 688 -24.88 -0.37 -3.42
CA GLU A 688 -24.02 -1.48 -2.96
C GLU A 688 -24.54 -2.14 -1.68
N LEU A 689 -25.06 -1.34 -0.73
CA LEU A 689 -25.62 -1.81 0.52
C LEU A 689 -26.94 -2.53 0.32
N ILE A 690 -27.86 -1.96 -0.47
CA ILE A 690 -29.14 -2.57 -0.81
C ILE A 690 -28.88 -3.92 -1.48
N LEU A 691 -28.02 -3.97 -2.49
CA LEU A 691 -27.67 -5.22 -3.18
C LEU A 691 -27.04 -6.25 -2.22
N THR A 692 -26.14 -5.81 -1.35
CA THR A 692 -25.46 -6.70 -0.40
C THR A 692 -26.46 -7.29 0.58
N ILE A 693 -27.29 -6.47 1.23
CA ILE A 693 -28.24 -6.94 2.22
C ILE A 693 -29.35 -7.76 1.57
N TYR A 694 -29.82 -7.39 0.38
CA TYR A 694 -30.80 -8.16 -0.39
C TYR A 694 -30.31 -9.58 -0.69
N ASN A 695 -29.08 -9.73 -1.17
CA ASN A 695 -28.50 -11.05 -1.45
C ASN A 695 -28.44 -11.93 -0.19
N ILE A 696 -28.10 -11.34 0.96
CA ILE A 696 -28.11 -12.03 2.25
C ILE A 696 -29.53 -12.39 2.64
N SER A 697 -30.47 -11.45 2.55
CA SER A 697 -31.88 -11.64 2.85
C SER A 697 -32.50 -12.78 2.06
N ARG A 698 -32.16 -12.92 0.78
CA ARG A 698 -32.63 -14.04 -0.06
C ARG A 698 -32.09 -15.39 0.43
N SER A 699 -30.82 -15.44 0.81
CA SER A 699 -30.20 -16.67 1.33
C SER A 699 -30.72 -17.07 2.71
N SER A 700 -31.02 -16.08 3.55
CA SER A 700 -31.47 -16.25 4.94
C SER A 700 -32.99 -16.21 5.11
N LYS A 701 -33.75 -15.98 4.03
CA LYS A 701 -35.21 -15.81 4.02
C LYS A 701 -35.70 -14.72 4.98
N LEU A 702 -35.00 -13.58 5.01
CA LEU A 702 -35.37 -12.44 5.84
C LEU A 702 -36.53 -11.67 5.22
N ASN A 703 -37.44 -11.18 6.06
CA ASN A 703 -38.54 -10.32 5.65
C ASN A 703 -38.37 -8.93 6.27
N LEU A 704 -38.67 -7.89 5.48
CA LEU A 704 -38.67 -6.51 5.94
C LEU A 704 -40.00 -6.21 6.66
N GLN A 705 -39.97 -6.26 7.99
CA GLN A 705 -41.11 -5.92 8.84
C GLN A 705 -41.16 -4.41 9.10
N ILE A 706 -42.13 -3.71 8.54
CA ILE A 706 -42.30 -2.26 8.68
C ILE A 706 -43.71 -1.90 9.14
N ASP A 707 -43.85 -0.81 9.89
CA ASP A 707 -45.15 -0.25 10.27
C ASP A 707 -45.75 0.63 9.16
N THR A 708 -46.92 1.22 9.42
CA THR A 708 -47.62 2.07 8.46
C THR A 708 -46.84 3.35 8.15
N GLU A 709 -46.23 3.98 9.15
CA GLU A 709 -45.46 5.23 8.97
C GLU A 709 -44.21 4.98 8.12
N GLN A 710 -43.48 3.92 8.42
CA GLN A 710 -42.32 3.47 7.64
C GLN A 710 -42.71 3.12 6.20
N TRP A 711 -43.88 2.49 6.00
CA TRP A 711 -44.39 2.23 4.66
C TRP A 711 -44.69 3.52 3.90
N GLU A 712 -45.36 4.49 4.51
CA GLU A 712 -45.62 5.80 3.90
C GLU A 712 -44.32 6.51 3.48
N GLN A 713 -43.27 6.43 4.31
CA GLN A 713 -41.94 6.95 3.98
C GLN A 713 -41.30 6.24 2.78
N LEU A 714 -41.40 4.91 2.71
CA LEU A 714 -40.91 4.15 1.56
C LEU A 714 -41.69 4.47 0.29
N GLN A 715 -43.02 4.64 0.38
CA GLN A 715 -43.84 5.07 -0.75
C GLN A 715 -43.39 6.45 -1.25
N ALA A 716 -43.17 7.40 -0.34
CA ALA A 716 -42.66 8.72 -0.66
C ALA A 716 -41.22 8.72 -1.21
N THR A 717 -40.45 7.66 -0.98
CA THR A 717 -39.07 7.54 -1.48
C THR A 717 -39.03 6.85 -2.84
N TYR A 718 -39.67 5.68 -2.96
CA TYR A 718 -39.52 4.79 -4.12
C TYR A 718 -40.71 4.85 -5.09
N LEU A 719 -41.92 5.13 -4.61
CA LEU A 719 -43.14 5.08 -5.43
C LEU A 719 -43.56 6.46 -5.95
N ILE A 720 -42.59 7.25 -6.40
CA ILE A 720 -42.80 8.55 -7.05
C ILE A 720 -42.43 8.48 -8.53
N ASN A 721 -43.31 8.97 -9.40
CA ASN A 721 -43.14 8.92 -10.86
C ASN A 721 -41.85 9.60 -11.35
N GLU A 722 -41.46 10.71 -10.71
CA GLU A 722 -40.21 11.42 -11.03
C GLU A 722 -38.96 10.56 -10.77
N ASN A 723 -38.95 9.73 -9.73
CA ASN A 723 -37.81 8.88 -9.43
C ASN A 723 -37.65 7.73 -10.44
N LEU A 724 -38.75 7.18 -10.97
CA LEU A 724 -38.69 6.21 -12.08
C LEU A 724 -38.10 6.81 -13.36
N SER A 725 -38.17 8.13 -13.54
CA SER A 725 -37.56 8.81 -14.70
C SER A 725 -36.05 9.01 -14.56
N LYS A 726 -35.48 8.83 -13.35
CA LYS A 726 -34.05 9.01 -13.06
C LYS A 726 -33.17 7.82 -13.46
N GLY A 727 -33.74 6.66 -13.81
CA GLY A 727 -33.01 5.54 -14.44
C GLY A 727 -33.21 4.17 -13.80
N GLN A 728 -32.30 3.25 -14.13
CA GLN A 728 -32.36 1.82 -13.81
C GLN A 728 -32.28 1.47 -12.32
N GLY A 729 -31.47 2.21 -11.54
CA GLY A 729 -31.20 1.91 -10.13
C GLY A 729 -32.49 1.84 -9.30
N THR A 730 -33.36 2.85 -9.42
CA THR A 730 -34.62 2.92 -8.65
C THR A 730 -35.56 1.74 -8.92
N VAL A 731 -35.60 1.21 -10.14
CA VAL A 731 -36.45 0.07 -10.47
C VAL A 731 -35.93 -1.21 -9.83
N ASN A 732 -34.61 -1.40 -9.82
CA ASN A 732 -33.98 -2.54 -9.20
C ASN A 732 -34.26 -2.54 -7.69
N ASP A 733 -34.15 -1.39 -7.04
CA ASP A 733 -34.46 -1.23 -5.62
C ASP A 733 -35.92 -1.55 -5.31
N ILE A 734 -36.87 -1.09 -6.14
CA ILE A 734 -38.29 -1.44 -6.03
C ILE A 734 -38.50 -2.96 -6.16
N CYS A 735 -37.77 -3.62 -7.07
CA CYS A 735 -37.86 -5.07 -7.23
C CYS A 735 -37.33 -5.80 -6.00
N MET A 736 -36.19 -5.38 -5.45
CA MET A 736 -35.64 -5.94 -4.22
C MET A 736 -36.57 -5.72 -3.03
N LEU A 737 -37.15 -4.51 -2.90
CA LEU A 737 -38.13 -4.17 -1.88
C LEU A 737 -39.38 -5.07 -1.96
N TYR A 738 -39.91 -5.29 -3.17
CA TYR A 738 -41.05 -6.18 -3.39
C TYR A 738 -40.80 -7.61 -2.90
N GLU A 739 -39.59 -8.14 -3.11
CA GLU A 739 -39.26 -9.50 -2.71
C GLU A 739 -39.21 -9.65 -1.19
N VAL A 740 -38.57 -8.71 -0.49
CA VAL A 740 -38.35 -8.78 0.97
C VAL A 740 -39.59 -8.41 1.80
N LEU A 741 -40.60 -7.76 1.22
CA LEU A 741 -41.85 -7.46 1.94
C LEU A 741 -42.65 -8.75 2.19
N PRO A 742 -43.24 -8.94 3.39
CA PRO A 742 -44.12 -10.08 3.65
C PRO A 742 -45.59 -9.80 3.29
N GLU A 743 -46.08 -8.57 3.43
CA GLU A 743 -47.51 -8.27 3.26
C GLU A 743 -47.94 -8.20 1.80
N LYS A 744 -48.99 -8.95 1.46
CA LYS A 744 -49.56 -8.96 0.12
C LYS A 744 -50.12 -7.59 -0.30
N GLU A 745 -50.72 -6.85 0.62
CA GLU A 745 -51.33 -5.54 0.35
C GLU A 745 -50.28 -4.53 -0.16
N ARG A 746 -49.11 -4.47 0.49
CA ARG A 746 -47.99 -3.60 0.08
C ARG A 746 -47.39 -4.04 -1.25
N LYS A 747 -47.27 -5.36 -1.49
CA LYS A 747 -46.86 -5.90 -2.79
C LYS A 747 -47.83 -5.50 -3.91
N ASP A 748 -49.13 -5.58 -3.64
CA ASP A 748 -50.17 -5.20 -4.60
C ASP A 748 -50.12 -3.69 -4.90
N GLU A 749 -49.76 -2.85 -3.94
CA GLU A 749 -49.53 -1.41 -4.16
C GLU A 749 -48.34 -1.13 -5.08
N ILE A 750 -47.19 -1.79 -4.86
CA ILE A 750 -46.03 -1.69 -5.77
C ILE A 750 -46.42 -2.12 -7.19
N ALA A 751 -47.12 -3.26 -7.32
CA ALA A 751 -47.55 -3.77 -8.61
C ALA A 751 -48.53 -2.81 -9.31
N LYS A 752 -49.46 -2.19 -8.57
CA LYS A 752 -50.38 -1.16 -9.09
C LYS A 752 -49.62 0.08 -9.56
N PHE A 753 -48.66 0.55 -8.77
CA PHE A 753 -47.82 1.71 -9.11
C PHE A 753 -47.05 1.48 -10.41
N LEU A 754 -46.29 0.38 -10.51
CA LEU A 754 -45.55 0.03 -11.73
C LEU A 754 -46.48 -0.15 -12.93
N THR A 755 -47.63 -0.80 -12.75
CA THR A 755 -48.63 -0.97 -13.82
C THR A 755 -49.21 0.35 -14.29
N TYR A 756 -49.52 1.27 -13.37
CA TYR A 756 -50.00 2.60 -13.70
C TYR A 756 -48.95 3.38 -14.49
N ASN A 757 -47.71 3.38 -14.00
CA ASN A 757 -46.61 4.11 -14.63
C ASN A 757 -46.32 3.59 -16.05
N LEU A 758 -46.26 2.26 -16.23
CA LEU A 758 -46.09 1.64 -17.55
C LEU A 758 -47.27 1.89 -18.51
N LYS A 759 -48.47 2.17 -18.00
CA LYS A 759 -49.63 2.54 -18.82
C LYS A 759 -49.57 3.99 -19.28
N THR A 760 -49.10 4.91 -18.42
CA THR A 760 -49.04 6.35 -18.71
C THR A 760 -47.78 6.73 -19.48
N ASN A 761 -46.62 6.23 -19.06
CA ASN A 761 -45.32 6.46 -19.69
C ASN A 761 -44.56 5.13 -19.80
N PHE A 762 -44.73 4.45 -20.95
CA PHE A 762 -44.12 3.14 -21.14
C PHE A 762 -42.59 3.25 -21.24
N ASN A 763 -41.90 2.34 -20.55
CA ASN A 763 -40.45 2.18 -20.61
C ASN A 763 -40.15 0.67 -20.60
N GLY A 764 -39.50 0.17 -21.64
CA GLY A 764 -39.22 -1.25 -21.82
C GLY A 764 -38.38 -1.86 -20.70
N GLN A 765 -37.48 -1.10 -20.10
CA GLN A 765 -36.61 -1.59 -19.05
C GLN A 765 -37.33 -1.73 -17.70
N ILE A 766 -38.17 -0.75 -17.35
CA ILE A 766 -39.07 -0.89 -16.18
C ILE A 766 -39.95 -2.13 -16.36
N TYR A 767 -40.50 -2.30 -17.56
CA TYR A 767 -41.34 -3.45 -17.89
C TYR A 767 -40.58 -4.78 -17.78
N TYR A 768 -39.35 -4.84 -18.30
CA TYR A 768 -38.48 -6.01 -18.19
C TYR A 768 -38.26 -6.42 -16.74
N TRP A 769 -37.77 -5.51 -15.89
CA TRP A 769 -37.46 -5.82 -14.49
C TRP A 769 -38.71 -6.19 -13.69
N ALA A 770 -39.82 -5.48 -13.89
CA ALA A 770 -41.07 -5.77 -13.18
C ALA A 770 -41.65 -7.15 -13.56
N VAL A 771 -41.52 -7.56 -14.83
CA VAL A 771 -42.01 -8.86 -15.29
C VAL A 771 -41.05 -9.98 -14.89
N VAL A 772 -39.74 -9.78 -15.03
CA VAL A 772 -38.73 -10.80 -14.68
C VAL A 772 -38.65 -11.02 -13.16
N ASN A 773 -39.09 -10.08 -12.33
CA ASN A 773 -39.24 -10.32 -10.89
C ASN A 773 -40.67 -10.75 -10.48
N ASP A 774 -41.51 -11.15 -11.45
CA ASP A 774 -42.91 -11.57 -11.25
C ASP A 774 -43.80 -10.56 -10.49
N ILE A 775 -43.43 -9.28 -10.50
CA ILE A 775 -44.20 -8.19 -9.87
C ILE A 775 -45.47 -7.90 -10.68
N ILE A 776 -45.34 -7.93 -12.01
CA ILE A 776 -46.46 -7.76 -12.94
C ILE A 776 -46.47 -8.90 -13.97
N LYS A 777 -47.67 -9.29 -14.41
CA LYS A 777 -47.81 -10.27 -15.51
C LYS A 777 -47.59 -9.60 -16.87
N PRO A 778 -46.92 -10.26 -17.82
CA PRO A 778 -46.75 -9.70 -19.16
C PRO A 778 -48.10 -9.55 -19.86
N SER A 779 -48.44 -8.34 -20.32
CA SER A 779 -49.60 -8.10 -21.19
C SER A 779 -49.19 -8.02 -22.66
N THR A 780 -50.04 -8.52 -23.57
CA THR A 780 -49.79 -8.45 -25.01
C THR A 780 -49.51 -7.03 -25.48
N ARG A 781 -50.29 -6.05 -25.00
CA ARG A 781 -50.14 -4.63 -25.36
C ARG A 781 -48.78 -4.05 -24.96
N MET A 782 -48.31 -4.33 -23.74
CA MET A 782 -47.00 -3.84 -23.27
C MET A 782 -45.84 -4.58 -23.92
N THR A 783 -45.98 -5.90 -24.16
CA THR A 783 -44.96 -6.65 -24.89
C THR A 783 -44.76 -6.11 -26.30
N ILE A 784 -45.84 -5.77 -27.02
CA ILE A 784 -45.75 -5.16 -28.36
C ILE A 784 -45.00 -3.81 -28.31
N LYS A 785 -45.26 -2.99 -27.29
CA LYS A 785 -44.52 -1.73 -27.11
C LYS A 785 -43.03 -1.98 -26.83
N TYR A 786 -42.71 -2.96 -25.97
CA TYR A 786 -41.33 -3.31 -25.67
C TYR A 786 -40.58 -3.77 -26.91
N GLU A 787 -41.21 -4.64 -27.70
CA GLU A 787 -40.63 -5.12 -28.97
C GLU A 787 -40.43 -3.98 -29.97
N ALA A 788 -41.36 -3.03 -30.06
CA ALA A 788 -41.22 -1.86 -30.92
C ALA A 788 -40.02 -0.98 -30.49
N GLU A 789 -39.79 -0.76 -29.19
CA GLU A 789 -38.59 -0.07 -28.70
C GLU A 789 -37.32 -0.81 -29.10
N MET A 790 -37.30 -2.14 -29.03
CA MET A 790 -36.11 -2.94 -29.39
C MET A 790 -35.84 -2.91 -30.90
N ILE A 791 -36.89 -2.94 -31.74
CA ILE A 791 -36.76 -2.76 -33.19
C ILE A 791 -36.17 -1.38 -33.49
N GLU A 792 -36.67 -0.33 -32.84
CA GLU A 792 -36.15 1.01 -33.01
C GLU A 792 -34.67 1.09 -32.62
N LEU A 793 -34.29 0.52 -31.47
CA LEU A 793 -32.89 0.47 -31.02
C LEU A 793 -32.00 -0.31 -31.99
N ALA A 794 -32.43 -1.49 -32.42
CA ALA A 794 -31.67 -2.31 -33.37
C ALA A 794 -31.51 -1.61 -34.72
N SER A 795 -32.52 -0.86 -35.17
CA SER A 795 -32.48 -0.13 -36.45
C SER A 795 -31.46 1.01 -36.47
N LYS A 796 -31.07 1.54 -35.30
CA LYS A 796 -30.02 2.56 -35.16
C LYS A 796 -28.62 2.00 -35.38
N GLY A 797 -28.47 0.68 -35.48
CA GLY A 797 -27.20 0.02 -35.74
C GLY A 797 -26.22 0.08 -34.56
N CYS A 798 -25.02 -0.44 -34.80
CA CYS A 798 -23.91 -0.38 -33.88
C CYS A 798 -23.49 1.07 -33.57
N GLN A 799 -23.46 1.44 -32.28
CA GLN A 799 -23.01 2.76 -31.86
C GLN A 799 -21.51 2.75 -31.55
N PRO A 800 -20.73 3.75 -32.00
CA PRO A 800 -19.31 3.85 -31.69
C PRO A 800 -19.10 4.10 -30.19
N ARG A 801 -18.15 3.39 -29.56
CA ARG A 801 -17.73 3.70 -28.18
C ARG A 801 -16.86 4.95 -28.17
N ILE A 802 -17.10 5.86 -27.22
CA ILE A 802 -16.31 7.10 -27.06
C ILE A 802 -14.89 6.82 -26.53
N PHE A 803 -14.67 5.68 -25.85
CA PHE A 803 -13.43 5.41 -25.10
C PHE A 803 -12.76 4.05 -25.39
N GLU A 804 -13.26 3.26 -26.36
CA GLU A 804 -12.71 1.93 -26.66
C GLU A 804 -12.72 1.65 -28.18
N SER A 805 -11.75 0.87 -28.66
CA SER A 805 -11.72 0.38 -30.04
C SER A 805 -12.77 -0.73 -30.22
N GLY A 806 -13.98 -0.35 -30.64
CA GLY A 806 -15.07 -1.28 -30.93
C GLY A 806 -16.45 -0.60 -30.94
N PHE A 807 -17.45 -1.32 -31.42
CA PHE A 807 -18.85 -0.89 -31.31
C PHE A 807 -19.47 -1.43 -30.01
N TYR A 808 -20.37 -0.66 -29.38
CA TYR A 808 -21.20 -1.16 -28.28
C TYR A 808 -22.56 -1.62 -28.81
N LYS A 809 -23.02 -2.75 -28.30
CA LYS A 809 -24.37 -3.29 -28.50
C LYS A 809 -25.19 -2.92 -27.28
N ASP A 810 -26.40 -2.41 -27.49
CA ASP A 810 -27.26 -1.98 -26.40
C ASP A 810 -27.75 -3.18 -25.56
N HIS A 811 -27.38 -3.23 -24.27
CA HIS A 811 -27.74 -4.34 -23.37
C HIS A 811 -29.25 -4.60 -23.26
N ARG A 812 -30.10 -3.61 -23.59
CA ARG A 812 -31.56 -3.77 -23.57
C ARG A 812 -32.06 -4.80 -24.58
N ILE A 813 -31.33 -4.99 -25.69
CA ILE A 813 -31.64 -6.03 -26.68
C ILE A 813 -31.44 -7.42 -26.04
N ASP A 814 -30.34 -7.60 -25.32
CA ASP A 814 -30.07 -8.85 -24.60
C ASP A 814 -31.09 -9.11 -23.48
N GLU A 815 -31.53 -8.06 -22.77
CA GLU A 815 -32.64 -8.12 -21.80
C GLU A 815 -33.94 -8.58 -22.47
N PHE A 816 -34.28 -8.06 -23.65
CA PHE A 816 -35.47 -8.49 -24.39
C PHE A 816 -35.39 -9.95 -24.86
N ILE A 817 -34.21 -10.40 -25.31
CA ILE A 817 -33.99 -11.80 -25.66
C ILE A 817 -34.14 -12.69 -24.41
N ASN A 818 -33.59 -12.26 -23.27
CA ASN A 818 -33.77 -12.93 -21.98
C ASN A 818 -35.26 -13.07 -21.62
N PHE A 819 -36.02 -11.98 -21.76
CA PHE A 819 -37.47 -11.94 -21.56
C PHE A 819 -38.19 -12.94 -22.48
N SER A 820 -37.81 -12.97 -23.75
CA SER A 820 -38.38 -13.86 -24.75
C SER A 820 -38.12 -15.34 -24.41
N PHE A 821 -36.91 -15.67 -23.95
CA PHE A 821 -36.57 -17.00 -23.47
C PHE A 821 -37.35 -17.41 -22.23
N ARG A 822 -37.48 -16.52 -21.23
CA ARG A 822 -38.26 -16.78 -20.00
C ARG A 822 -39.70 -17.16 -20.33
N TYR A 823 -40.37 -16.40 -21.19
CA TYR A 823 -41.77 -16.61 -21.55
C TYR A 823 -41.98 -17.50 -22.77
N LYS A 824 -40.91 -18.12 -23.28
CA LYS A 824 -40.93 -18.99 -24.47
C LYS A 824 -41.61 -18.31 -25.67
N LYS A 825 -41.42 -17.00 -25.81
CA LYS A 825 -41.93 -16.23 -26.95
C LYS A 825 -40.90 -16.24 -28.07
N PRO A 826 -41.29 -16.59 -29.31
CA PRO A 826 -40.40 -16.41 -30.45
C PRO A 826 -40.17 -14.92 -30.69
N LEU A 827 -38.96 -14.55 -31.08
CA LEU A 827 -38.66 -13.20 -31.57
C LEU A 827 -39.43 -12.96 -32.87
N SER A 828 -40.02 -11.78 -33.06
CA SER A 828 -40.71 -11.49 -34.32
C SER A 828 -39.73 -11.47 -35.50
N PRO A 829 -40.18 -11.81 -36.72
CA PRO A 829 -39.37 -11.68 -37.92
C PRO A 829 -38.82 -10.26 -38.12
N ALA A 830 -39.59 -9.23 -37.73
CA ALA A 830 -39.17 -7.83 -37.82
C ALA A 830 -37.96 -7.55 -36.91
N LEU A 831 -38.02 -7.93 -35.64
CA LEU A 831 -36.90 -7.75 -34.71
C LEU A 831 -35.68 -8.57 -35.14
N VAL A 832 -35.87 -9.83 -35.53
CA VAL A 832 -34.79 -10.70 -36.02
C VAL A 832 -34.08 -10.04 -37.20
N SER A 833 -34.83 -9.50 -38.16
CA SER A 833 -34.25 -8.84 -39.34
C SER A 833 -33.37 -7.64 -39.01
N GLU A 834 -33.61 -6.95 -37.89
CA GLU A 834 -32.79 -5.81 -37.45
C GLU A 834 -31.60 -6.26 -36.61
N ILE A 835 -31.78 -7.14 -35.61
CA ILE A 835 -30.70 -7.51 -34.69
C ILE A 835 -29.57 -8.30 -35.38
N ILE A 836 -29.87 -9.10 -36.42
CA ILE A 836 -28.84 -9.84 -37.16
C ILE A 836 -27.91 -8.90 -37.94
N LYS A 837 -28.30 -7.65 -38.20
CA LYS A 837 -27.46 -6.64 -38.84
C LYS A 837 -26.42 -6.06 -37.87
N LEU A 838 -26.66 -6.19 -36.57
CA LEU A 838 -25.76 -5.66 -35.54
C LEU A 838 -24.49 -6.49 -35.45
N ASP A 839 -24.62 -7.82 -35.38
CA ASP A 839 -23.48 -8.72 -35.14
C ASP A 839 -23.84 -10.20 -35.33
N GLU A 840 -22.83 -11.03 -35.63
CA GLU A 840 -22.97 -12.49 -35.75
C GLU A 840 -23.45 -13.17 -34.46
N TYR A 841 -23.18 -12.60 -33.28
CA TYR A 841 -23.77 -13.04 -32.01
C TYR A 841 -25.30 -13.09 -32.08
N TYR A 842 -25.93 -12.05 -32.65
CA TYR A 842 -27.39 -11.99 -32.74
C TYR A 842 -27.95 -12.95 -33.81
N ARG A 843 -27.17 -13.21 -34.87
CA ARG A 843 -27.50 -14.27 -35.82
C ARG A 843 -27.52 -15.62 -35.12
N TRP A 844 -26.51 -15.92 -34.31
CA TRP A 844 -26.46 -17.15 -33.52
C TRP A 844 -27.58 -17.25 -32.49
N ILE A 845 -27.77 -16.23 -31.64
CA ILE A 845 -28.72 -16.33 -30.52
C ILE A 845 -30.18 -16.43 -30.99
N SER A 846 -30.48 -15.89 -32.18
CA SER A 846 -31.81 -15.97 -32.80
C SER A 846 -32.12 -17.36 -33.38
N ASP A 847 -31.09 -18.12 -33.81
CA ASP A 847 -31.23 -19.47 -34.38
C ASP A 847 -30.05 -20.38 -34.00
N ILE A 848 -29.98 -20.73 -32.71
CA ILE A 848 -28.87 -21.51 -32.13
C ILE A 848 -28.71 -22.88 -32.80
N GLU A 849 -29.80 -23.50 -33.24
CA GLU A 849 -29.77 -24.88 -33.75
C GLU A 849 -29.23 -24.96 -35.18
N ASN A 850 -29.52 -23.95 -36.02
CA ASN A 850 -29.11 -23.97 -37.43
C ASN A 850 -27.94 -23.03 -37.74
N PHE A 851 -27.35 -22.39 -36.73
CA PHE A 851 -26.22 -21.49 -36.92
C PHE A 851 -24.98 -22.22 -37.46
N ASN A 852 -24.20 -21.55 -38.32
CA ASN A 852 -22.92 -22.08 -38.78
C ASN A 852 -21.84 -21.90 -37.70
N TYR A 853 -21.55 -22.98 -36.97
CA TYR A 853 -20.58 -22.99 -35.88
C TYR A 853 -19.11 -22.74 -36.28
N ASP A 854 -18.80 -22.64 -37.57
CA ASP A 854 -17.49 -22.18 -38.04
C ASP A 854 -17.27 -20.68 -37.77
N HIS A 855 -18.35 -19.91 -37.62
CA HIS A 855 -18.32 -18.48 -37.26
C HIS A 855 -18.63 -18.24 -35.78
N PHE A 856 -18.72 -19.29 -34.97
CA PHE A 856 -19.12 -19.18 -33.58
C PHE A 856 -17.94 -18.76 -32.69
N ASP A 857 -18.15 -17.72 -31.88
CA ASP A 857 -17.20 -17.28 -30.87
C ASP A 857 -17.56 -17.92 -29.50
N PRO A 858 -16.66 -18.70 -28.87
CA PRO A 858 -16.90 -19.28 -27.55
C PRO A 858 -17.25 -18.26 -26.47
N ASP A 859 -16.76 -17.03 -26.56
CA ASP A 859 -16.99 -15.99 -25.54
C ASP A 859 -18.46 -15.54 -25.49
N TRP A 860 -19.23 -15.76 -26.56
CA TRP A 860 -20.68 -15.47 -26.59
C TRP A 860 -21.47 -16.27 -25.56
N LEU A 861 -20.99 -17.44 -25.16
CA LEU A 861 -21.61 -18.25 -24.13
C LEU A 861 -21.53 -17.60 -22.75
N PHE A 862 -20.59 -16.69 -22.55
CA PHE A 862 -20.37 -15.99 -21.29
C PHE A 862 -20.93 -14.57 -21.31
N ALA A 863 -21.42 -14.08 -22.46
CA ALA A 863 -21.98 -12.74 -22.60
C ALA A 863 -23.20 -12.52 -21.70
N HIS A 864 -24.13 -13.49 -21.66
CA HIS A 864 -25.35 -13.43 -20.83
C HIS A 864 -25.72 -14.82 -20.28
N LEU A 865 -25.33 -15.10 -19.03
CA LEU A 865 -25.50 -16.41 -18.39
C LEU A 865 -26.67 -16.47 -17.40
N THR A 866 -27.81 -15.89 -17.77
CA THR A 866 -29.03 -16.02 -16.96
C THR A 866 -29.54 -17.47 -16.97
N THR A 867 -30.41 -17.80 -16.01
CA THR A 867 -31.09 -19.10 -15.96
C THR A 867 -31.90 -19.38 -17.24
N TYR A 868 -32.42 -18.34 -17.90
CA TYR A 868 -33.23 -18.49 -19.12
C TYR A 868 -32.37 -18.74 -20.36
N TYR A 869 -31.23 -18.07 -20.49
CA TYR A 869 -30.24 -18.38 -21.52
C TYR A 869 -29.73 -19.81 -21.37
N LYS A 870 -29.34 -20.24 -20.16
CA LYS A 870 -28.92 -21.62 -19.90
C LYS A 870 -30.00 -22.63 -20.27
N SER A 871 -31.26 -22.35 -19.92
CA SER A 871 -32.40 -23.19 -20.30
C SER A 871 -32.59 -23.28 -21.82
N LYS A 872 -32.41 -22.17 -22.54
CA LYS A 872 -32.48 -22.13 -24.01
C LYS A 872 -31.30 -22.89 -24.65
N PHE A 873 -30.09 -22.67 -24.18
CA PHE A 873 -28.88 -23.38 -24.63
C PHE A 873 -29.02 -24.89 -24.43
N GLY A 874 -29.56 -25.30 -23.29
CA GLY A 874 -29.82 -26.70 -22.96
C GLY A 874 -30.74 -27.44 -23.93
N GLN A 875 -31.51 -26.70 -24.76
CA GLN A 875 -32.41 -27.26 -25.76
C GLN A 875 -31.73 -27.51 -27.12
N SER A 876 -30.60 -26.85 -27.40
CA SER A 876 -29.91 -27.01 -28.69
C SER A 876 -29.00 -28.23 -28.70
N LYS A 877 -29.18 -29.09 -29.71
CA LYS A 877 -28.32 -30.24 -29.95
C LYS A 877 -27.03 -29.82 -30.63
N ALA A 878 -27.12 -28.92 -31.62
CA ALA A 878 -25.96 -28.37 -32.30
C ALA A 878 -24.94 -27.76 -31.32
N LEU A 879 -25.43 -26.91 -30.39
CA LEU A 879 -24.58 -26.31 -29.37
C LEU A 879 -23.95 -27.37 -28.45
N LYS A 880 -24.71 -28.39 -28.06
CA LYS A 880 -24.24 -29.46 -27.19
C LYS A 880 -23.10 -30.24 -27.82
N ASP A 881 -23.26 -30.61 -29.09
CA ASP A 881 -22.27 -31.38 -29.84
C ASP A 881 -21.00 -30.56 -30.07
N TRP A 882 -21.15 -29.27 -30.40
CA TRP A 882 -20.04 -28.33 -30.50
C TRP A 882 -19.30 -28.16 -29.17
N LEU A 883 -20.02 -27.87 -28.07
CA LEU A 883 -19.44 -27.68 -26.75
C LEU A 883 -18.70 -28.93 -26.28
N ARG A 884 -19.29 -30.12 -26.49
CA ARG A 884 -18.64 -31.39 -26.15
C ARG A 884 -17.31 -31.52 -26.87
N LYS A 885 -17.29 -31.35 -28.20
CA LYS A 885 -16.06 -31.41 -29.01
C LYS A 885 -15.02 -30.37 -28.56
N HIS A 886 -15.45 -29.15 -28.31
CA HIS A 886 -14.56 -28.05 -27.94
C HIS A 886 -13.98 -28.23 -26.52
N THR A 887 -14.79 -28.68 -25.56
CA THR A 887 -14.37 -28.90 -24.16
C THR A 887 -13.32 -30.01 -24.07
N PHE A 888 -13.43 -31.07 -24.87
CA PHE A 888 -12.41 -32.13 -24.89
C PHE A 888 -11.07 -31.68 -25.48
N ASN A 889 -11.07 -30.63 -26.30
CA ASN A 889 -9.88 -30.14 -27.01
C ASN A 889 -9.31 -28.84 -26.43
N SER A 890 -10.01 -28.20 -25.49
CA SER A 890 -9.65 -26.91 -24.91
C SER A 890 -9.02 -27.08 -23.53
N ASN A 891 -7.98 -26.29 -23.24
CA ASN A 891 -7.39 -26.17 -21.91
C ASN A 891 -8.15 -25.17 -21.01
N ASP A 892 -9.27 -24.59 -21.46
CA ASP A 892 -10.06 -23.65 -20.66
C ASP A 892 -11.01 -24.38 -19.70
N PRO A 893 -10.75 -24.37 -18.38
CA PRO A 893 -11.60 -25.06 -17.40
C PRO A 893 -13.02 -24.46 -17.30
N ARG A 894 -13.23 -23.20 -17.74
CA ARG A 894 -14.54 -22.53 -17.70
C ARG A 894 -15.55 -23.21 -18.61
N MET A 895 -15.10 -23.70 -19.77
CA MET A 895 -15.95 -24.37 -20.75
C MET A 895 -16.51 -25.69 -20.21
N GLY A 896 -15.68 -26.47 -19.53
CA GLY A 896 -16.10 -27.72 -18.87
C GLY A 896 -17.14 -27.47 -17.78
N GLN A 897 -16.92 -26.46 -16.93
CA GLN A 897 -17.88 -26.08 -15.91
C GLN A 897 -19.21 -25.62 -16.52
N LEU A 898 -19.16 -24.84 -17.60
CA LEU A 898 -20.36 -24.37 -18.27
C LEU A 898 -21.16 -25.50 -18.92
N TYR A 899 -20.49 -26.44 -19.59
CA TYR A 899 -21.12 -27.63 -20.15
C TYR A 899 -21.88 -28.43 -19.08
N ILE A 900 -21.26 -28.61 -17.90
CA ILE A 900 -21.88 -29.25 -16.75
C ILE A 900 -23.12 -28.46 -16.32
N GLN A 901 -23.02 -27.14 -16.15
CA GLN A 901 -24.14 -26.29 -15.73
C GLN A 901 -25.33 -26.35 -16.71
N ILE A 902 -25.09 -26.40 -18.02
CA ILE A 902 -26.15 -26.38 -19.03
C ILE A 902 -26.80 -27.77 -19.22
N TYR A 903 -26.00 -28.85 -19.26
CA TYR A 903 -26.47 -30.16 -19.74
C TYR A 903 -26.51 -31.28 -18.69
N THR A 904 -26.05 -31.08 -17.45
CA THR A 904 -26.13 -32.11 -16.39
C THR A 904 -27.24 -31.82 -15.38
N LYS A 905 -27.84 -32.89 -14.83
CA LYS A 905 -29.07 -32.83 -14.00
C LYS A 905 -28.97 -32.00 -12.71
N ALA A 906 -27.78 -31.60 -12.26
CA ALA A 906 -27.58 -30.84 -11.02
C ALA A 906 -28.11 -29.39 -11.08
N SER A 907 -28.43 -28.85 -12.26
CA SER A 907 -28.84 -27.45 -12.45
C SER A 907 -30.36 -27.22 -12.51
N LYS A 908 -31.19 -28.23 -12.25
CA LYS A 908 -32.66 -28.08 -12.21
C LYS A 908 -33.24 -27.71 -10.83
N VAL A 909 -32.38 -27.53 -9.82
CA VAL A 909 -32.78 -27.12 -8.46
C VAL A 909 -31.83 -26.01 -7.99
N SER A 910 -32.14 -24.77 -8.32
CA SER A 910 -31.68 -23.57 -7.62
C SER A 910 -32.59 -22.40 -7.96
#